data_AF-A0A7V4GBA5-F1
#
_entry.id   AF-A0A7V4GBA5-F1
#
_cell.length_a   1.000
_cell.length_b   1.000
_cell.length_c   1.000
_cell.angle_alpha   90.00
_cell.angle_beta   90.00
_cell.angle_gamma   90.00
#
_symmetry.space_group_name_H-M   'P 1'
#
loop_
_entity.id
_entity.type
_entity.pdbx_description
1 polymer ?
#
loop_
_entity_poly.entity_id
_entity_poly.type
_entity_poly.pdbx_seq_one_letter_code
_entity_poly.pdbx_strand_id
1 'polypeptide(L)'
;MGRGRDRCMWLAATLLALAGACGGGDDSSTDADVPDEAESGFPDVPPETDADADAGADADADAETPDETVEAADADAPDEGPTDVPPDGDADEFAPDVPDETSDGEDDGVDADVVCSDIVPASDERPPICTVTDSTVVIGFEGSALPPYASWGRVDGIHQVTDAPGVTEGHHALQADFEVGTLWPTIQFEASAFVPGPAGSAWDWSAYDALGVDVTNLSSRDVRFSIRLDYGGLYDPPRWDDRSAMVPAGATRTLWFPLVPIGENPCWMRRLLYAPFSEAQALVVVLGDPPYYLDKSHIEHIVLYALDATGPFFHEFSPRTLVIDNLRVARGDFFPPTDRLVDRYGQNGRFNWPARVACDDELAEDGRVELAAARTAPPSDGVPHGWTTGPRLPPSTDGTWRVERNAGRWWFVTPAGELFWSLGVDGLWFDRPTVVGTTAAGDVGWPGLRRDLFEWVADGPEDAWLAPFRDSVQPRCYGTVDCKILNFYGVNLARKYRPFDPDLCPGTSTRPRDCPFLRDWVEVTMHRLGEWGFNTAGAWHVPEFADATWLTAEGIRGRTVVFPILEGLWHLENEAHVGPTPGTALWRMYDVFDPRFDALFAATSAGGDSPLVADLAGLHCDHAFCPGLFVDNELYWGEWYPEGVPNRLERLYDLVLAVLAHSGSAGRPNAAKLEFRTILQARYDSITDLATAWGVTLGGTAPTWDDFLSTDLAGLLPVIAEGSALQRDLSDLLSAFARKYFGTVRRFLAARAPGRLYLCPRFAMRAPPEVLAQAADHCDVISMNIYARSVDRLDWSYADVVANVLTGARDRPLLVGEFHFGATDRGNFTTAVAPELGTLDQAARAAAFRHYATSALLDPRFVGVHWFEWVDQPISGRLDNFENFNCGIVRVTDRPHTEFVDAVQTFASGMYGRRWSAPVP
;
A
#
# COMPACT_ATOMS: atom_id res chain seq x y z
N MET A 1 20.12 -19.53 31.39
CA MET A 1 19.18 -19.69 32.54
C MET A 1 18.94 -18.30 33.12
N GLY A 2 17.74 -18.02 33.62
CA GLY A 2 17.22 -16.64 33.73
C GLY A 2 16.81 -16.15 32.34
N ARG A 3 15.55 -15.80 32.01
CA ARG A 3 14.32 -15.56 32.80
C ARG A 3 14.42 -14.42 33.82
N GLY A 4 13.78 -13.29 33.48
CA GLY A 4 13.39 -12.27 34.45
C GLY A 4 13.16 -10.88 33.85
N ARG A 5 11.91 -10.56 33.48
CA ARG A 5 11.21 -9.28 33.77
C ARG A 5 9.85 -9.25 33.06
N ASP A 6 8.79 -9.33 33.86
CA ASP A 6 7.40 -9.03 33.47
C ASP A 6 7.01 -7.61 33.96
N ARG A 7 5.86 -7.11 33.49
CA ARG A 7 5.11 -5.91 33.97
C ARG A 7 5.79 -4.57 33.61
N CYS A 8 5.15 -3.62 32.92
CA CYS A 8 3.78 -3.14 33.06
C CYS A 8 3.26 -2.49 31.76
N MET A 9 2.04 -2.84 31.32
CA MET A 9 1.19 -1.92 30.53
C MET A 9 -0.28 -2.37 30.48
N TRP A 10 -1.19 -1.40 30.38
CA TRP A 10 -2.63 -1.48 30.09
C TRP A 10 -3.58 -2.30 30.98
N LEU A 11 -4.42 -1.57 31.72
CA LEU A 11 -5.78 -1.97 32.11
C LEU A 11 -6.64 -0.69 32.21
N ALA A 12 -7.33 -0.33 31.12
CA ALA A 12 -8.03 0.97 31.00
C ALA A 12 -9.30 0.92 30.13
N ALA A 13 -10.02 -0.21 30.15
CA ALA A 13 -11.41 -0.30 29.73
C ALA A 13 -12.13 -1.37 30.58
N THR A 14 -13.45 -1.22 30.77
CA THR A 14 -14.32 -2.20 31.45
C THR A 14 -13.96 -2.52 32.91
N LEU A 15 -14.34 -1.62 33.85
CA LEU A 15 -14.65 -2.01 35.24
C LEU A 15 -15.49 -0.93 35.96
N LEU A 16 -16.79 -0.83 35.61
CA LEU A 16 -17.76 0.03 36.33
C LEU A 16 -19.06 -0.72 36.66
N ALA A 17 -18.91 -1.98 37.09
CA ALA A 17 -19.94 -2.78 37.73
C ALA A 17 -19.31 -3.62 38.86
N LEU A 18 -20.10 -4.00 39.86
CA LEU A 18 -19.70 -4.85 41.01
C LEU A 18 -18.65 -4.25 41.97
N ALA A 19 -18.98 -3.11 42.59
CA ALA A 19 -18.39 -2.77 43.89
C ALA A 19 -18.94 -3.72 44.98
N GLY A 20 -18.12 -4.65 45.50
CA GLY A 20 -18.57 -5.62 46.51
C GLY A 20 -17.44 -6.35 47.27
N ALA A 21 -17.36 -6.08 48.58
CA ALA A 21 -16.62 -6.81 49.63
C ALA A 21 -15.07 -6.77 49.69
N CYS A 22 -14.58 -6.15 50.79
CA CYS A 22 -13.54 -6.67 51.70
C CYS A 22 -12.08 -6.92 51.22
N GLY A 23 -11.30 -5.84 51.04
CA GLY A 23 -10.43 -5.29 52.12
C GLY A 23 -9.19 -6.04 52.66
N GLY A 24 -8.02 -5.39 52.55
CA GLY A 24 -6.93 -5.39 53.56
C GLY A 24 -5.67 -6.23 53.28
N GLY A 25 -4.48 -5.70 53.63
CA GLY A 25 -3.21 -6.47 53.66
C GLY A 25 -1.95 -5.66 53.29
N ASP A 26 -1.23 -5.16 54.29
CA ASP A 26 -0.09 -4.23 54.19
C ASP A 26 1.27 -4.80 53.69
N ASP A 27 2.16 -3.87 53.32
CA ASP A 27 3.55 -3.68 53.83
C ASP A 27 4.85 -4.05 53.05
N SER A 28 5.71 -3.02 52.94
CA SER A 28 7.20 -3.02 53.12
C SER A 28 8.13 -3.74 52.09
N SER A 29 9.08 -3.07 51.40
CA SER A 29 10.46 -2.63 51.80
C SER A 29 11.56 -3.65 51.38
N THR A 30 12.86 -3.37 51.14
CA THR A 30 13.70 -2.13 51.05
C THR A 30 15.08 -2.42 50.40
N ASP A 31 15.83 -1.36 50.04
CA ASP A 31 17.31 -1.16 50.12
C ASP A 31 18.38 -1.90 49.24
N ALA A 32 19.06 -1.09 48.40
CA ALA A 32 20.48 -0.64 48.50
C ALA A 32 21.70 -1.32 47.78
N ASP A 33 22.41 -0.44 47.04
CA ASP A 33 23.88 -0.19 46.96
C ASP A 33 24.89 -0.99 46.07
N VAL A 34 26.02 -0.29 45.83
CA VAL A 34 27.09 -0.44 44.78
C VAL A 34 28.45 -0.81 45.43
N PRO A 35 29.60 -1.04 44.71
CA PRO A 35 30.51 0.06 44.24
C PRO A 35 31.52 -0.19 43.06
N ASP A 36 32.12 0.89 42.51
CA ASP A 36 33.55 1.15 42.10
C ASP A 36 34.35 0.24 41.11
N GLU A 37 35.48 0.59 40.43
CA GLU A 37 36.43 1.73 40.19
C GLU A 37 37.27 1.38 38.88
N ALA A 38 38.19 2.12 38.20
CA ALA A 38 38.53 3.53 37.94
C ALA A 38 39.68 3.69 36.86
N GLU A 39 39.79 4.86 36.18
CA GLU A 39 41.01 5.54 35.60
C GLU A 39 41.94 4.88 34.51
N SER A 40 42.81 5.56 33.72
CA SER A 40 43.06 6.99 33.29
C SER A 40 44.08 7.10 32.10
N GLY A 41 44.27 8.28 31.43
CA GLY A 41 45.47 8.60 30.58
C GLY A 41 45.32 9.49 29.31
N PHE A 42 46.26 10.43 29.05
CA PHE A 42 46.41 11.41 27.92
C PHE A 42 47.89 11.95 27.86
N PRO A 43 48.40 12.96 27.06
CA PRO A 43 47.79 13.99 26.17
C PRO A 43 48.55 14.36 24.82
N ASP A 44 48.18 15.51 24.21
CA ASP A 44 48.94 16.49 23.36
C ASP A 44 49.20 16.35 21.82
N VAL A 45 49.51 17.49 21.16
CA VAL A 45 49.19 17.83 19.72
C VAL A 45 50.31 18.69 18.99
N PRO A 46 50.04 19.56 17.97
CA PRO A 46 50.32 19.55 16.49
C PRO A 46 51.63 20.32 16.06
N PRO A 47 51.84 21.02 14.89
CA PRO A 47 51.13 21.21 13.58
C PRO A 47 52.07 21.22 12.29
N GLU A 48 51.70 22.00 11.24
CA GLU A 48 52.44 22.48 10.02
C GLU A 48 52.26 21.73 8.66
N THR A 49 52.35 22.37 7.45
CA THR A 49 51.65 23.54 6.85
C THR A 49 51.93 23.70 5.32
N ASP A 50 50.95 24.26 4.59
CA ASP A 50 51.03 25.19 3.41
C ASP A 50 51.72 24.88 2.05
N ALA A 51 51.32 25.70 1.05
CA ALA A 51 52.03 26.13 -0.18
C ALA A 51 52.11 25.20 -1.43
N ASP A 52 51.99 25.65 -2.70
CA ASP A 52 51.49 26.94 -3.25
C ASP A 52 51.33 26.88 -4.81
N ALA A 53 50.81 27.99 -5.40
CA ALA A 53 51.10 28.52 -6.76
C ALA A 53 50.64 27.80 -8.07
N ASP A 54 50.44 28.45 -9.23
CA ASP A 54 50.09 29.86 -9.60
C ASP A 54 49.79 29.96 -11.14
N ALA A 55 49.08 31.02 -11.59
CA ALA A 55 48.94 31.58 -12.96
C ALA A 55 48.39 30.71 -14.13
N GLY A 56 47.81 31.27 -15.22
CA GLY A 56 47.39 32.66 -15.51
C GLY A 56 47.27 33.01 -17.02
N ALA A 57 46.55 34.11 -17.32
CA ALA A 57 46.52 34.92 -18.58
C ALA A 57 45.75 34.45 -19.85
N ASP A 58 44.67 35.19 -20.15
CA ASP A 58 44.37 36.01 -21.36
C ASP A 58 44.50 35.50 -22.81
N ALA A 59 43.44 35.75 -23.61
CA ALA A 59 43.49 36.43 -24.92
C ALA A 59 42.08 36.84 -25.45
N ASP A 60 41.94 38.06 -25.98
CA ASP A 60 40.71 38.58 -26.63
C ASP A 60 40.60 38.21 -28.13
N ALA A 61 39.39 38.41 -28.74
CA ALA A 61 39.18 39.25 -29.94
C ALA A 61 37.76 39.15 -30.58
N ASP A 62 36.99 40.24 -30.47
CA ASP A 62 36.26 41.01 -31.51
C ASP A 62 35.44 40.41 -32.69
N ALA A 63 34.37 41.16 -33.02
CA ALA A 63 33.78 41.44 -34.36
C ALA A 63 32.94 40.33 -35.08
N GLU A 64 31.92 40.62 -35.90
CA GLU A 64 31.15 41.85 -36.21
C GLU A 64 29.79 41.45 -36.88
N THR A 65 28.81 42.37 -36.97
CA THR A 65 27.60 42.25 -37.83
C THR A 65 27.71 43.18 -39.05
N PRO A 66 27.17 42.79 -40.23
CA PRO A 66 25.79 43.15 -40.67
C PRO A 66 25.14 42.05 -41.58
N ASP A 67 24.04 42.24 -42.34
CA ASP A 67 22.69 42.83 -42.20
C ASP A 67 21.95 42.65 -43.57
N GLU A 68 20.69 43.11 -43.72
CA GLU A 68 19.91 43.32 -44.97
C GLU A 68 19.36 42.12 -45.79
N THR A 69 18.15 41.67 -45.39
CA THR A 69 16.85 41.69 -46.13
C THR A 69 16.73 41.49 -47.67
N VAL A 70 15.61 40.88 -48.11
CA VAL A 70 14.55 41.49 -48.98
C VAL A 70 13.33 40.56 -49.22
N GLU A 71 12.15 41.20 -49.23
CA GLU A 71 10.73 40.87 -49.59
C GLU A 71 10.41 39.86 -50.73
N ALA A 72 9.16 39.39 -50.97
CA ALA A 72 7.88 39.26 -50.20
C ALA A 72 6.78 38.61 -51.10
N ALA A 73 5.61 38.21 -50.55
CA ALA A 73 4.27 38.25 -51.18
C ALA A 73 3.14 37.74 -50.24
N ASP A 74 2.01 38.47 -50.17
CA ASP A 74 0.76 38.06 -49.49
C ASP A 74 -0.28 37.48 -50.47
N ALA A 75 -1.35 36.80 -49.96
CA ALA A 75 -2.73 37.32 -50.00
C ALA A 75 -3.87 36.27 -49.83
N ASP A 76 -4.91 36.71 -49.10
CA ASP A 76 -6.37 36.47 -49.26
C ASP A 76 -7.08 35.11 -49.01
N ALA A 77 -8.13 35.23 -48.18
CA ALA A 77 -9.36 34.41 -48.10
C ALA A 77 -10.52 35.21 -48.82
N PRO A 78 -11.86 35.08 -48.60
CA PRO A 78 -12.63 34.29 -47.61
C PRO A 78 -14.00 33.68 -48.07
N ASP A 79 -14.69 33.06 -47.09
CA ASP A 79 -16.14 33.20 -46.73
C ASP A 79 -17.31 32.32 -47.26
N GLU A 80 -18.32 32.27 -46.36
CA GLU A 80 -19.76 31.91 -46.40
C GLU A 80 -20.29 30.47 -46.73
N GLY A 81 -21.42 30.14 -46.05
CA GLY A 81 -22.30 28.96 -46.28
C GLY A 81 -23.54 29.33 -47.13
N PRO A 82 -24.80 28.84 -46.86
CA PRO A 82 -25.29 28.04 -45.70
C PRO A 82 -26.38 26.95 -45.99
N THR A 83 -26.80 26.21 -44.93
CA THR A 83 -28.15 25.63 -44.62
C THR A 83 -28.90 24.58 -45.49
N ASP A 84 -29.41 23.54 -44.79
CA ASP A 84 -30.79 23.00 -44.78
C ASP A 84 -31.30 21.72 -45.54
N VAL A 85 -31.15 20.56 -44.87
CA VAL A 85 -32.13 19.45 -44.57
C VAL A 85 -32.76 18.56 -45.72
N PRO A 86 -33.55 17.46 -45.48
CA PRO A 86 -33.22 16.10 -45.98
C PRO A 86 -34.37 15.47 -46.87
N PRO A 87 -34.59 14.13 -47.04
CA PRO A 87 -34.88 13.12 -45.97
C PRO A 87 -34.41 11.64 -46.22
N ASP A 88 -34.71 10.79 -45.22
CA ASP A 88 -34.93 9.31 -45.22
C ASP A 88 -33.86 8.31 -45.72
N GLY A 89 -33.66 7.21 -44.98
CA GLY A 89 -32.88 6.04 -45.43
C GLY A 89 -32.19 5.21 -44.34
N ASP A 90 -32.98 4.57 -43.47
CA ASP A 90 -32.69 3.53 -42.45
C ASP A 90 -31.26 2.96 -42.32
N ALA A 91 -30.81 2.82 -41.07
CA ALA A 91 -29.64 2.02 -40.68
C ALA A 91 -30.07 0.64 -40.18
N ASP A 92 -29.35 -0.40 -40.58
CA ASP A 92 -29.50 -1.78 -40.10
C ASP A 92 -28.17 -2.31 -39.55
N GLU A 93 -28.26 -3.32 -38.69
CA GLU A 93 -27.18 -3.77 -37.80
C GLU A 93 -26.12 -4.66 -38.48
N PHE A 94 -24.92 -4.72 -37.89
CA PHE A 94 -23.99 -5.84 -38.05
C PHE A 94 -23.40 -6.24 -36.69
N ALA A 95 -24.06 -7.19 -36.03
CA ALA A 95 -23.46 -7.94 -34.93
C ALA A 95 -22.50 -9.02 -35.48
N PRO A 96 -21.47 -9.44 -34.71
CA PRO A 96 -20.66 -10.60 -35.06
C PRO A 96 -21.36 -11.91 -34.65
N ASP A 97 -21.65 -12.78 -35.62
CA ASP A 97 -22.21 -14.12 -35.36
C ASP A 97 -21.22 -15.03 -34.61
N VAL A 98 -21.75 -15.81 -33.67
CA VAL A 98 -21.06 -16.95 -33.04
C VAL A 98 -21.51 -18.24 -33.75
N PRO A 99 -20.61 -19.00 -34.39
CA PRO A 99 -20.92 -20.34 -34.89
C PRO A 99 -20.67 -21.40 -33.81
N ASP A 100 -21.64 -22.30 -33.62
CA ASP A 100 -21.55 -23.46 -32.72
C ASP A 100 -21.55 -24.79 -33.53
N GLU A 101 -21.20 -25.88 -32.83
CA GLU A 101 -21.22 -27.29 -33.21
C GLU A 101 -20.27 -27.81 -34.32
N THR A 102 -19.18 -28.43 -33.83
CA THR A 102 -18.65 -29.73 -34.30
C THR A 102 -17.96 -29.85 -35.67
N SER A 103 -16.64 -30.04 -35.63
CA SER A 103 -15.94 -30.95 -36.53
C SER A 103 -14.67 -31.49 -35.87
N ASP A 104 -14.54 -32.81 -35.75
CA ASP A 104 -13.32 -33.45 -35.25
C ASP A 104 -12.14 -33.14 -36.19
N GLY A 105 -11.07 -32.53 -35.66
CA GLY A 105 -9.85 -32.21 -36.39
C GLY A 105 -8.65 -32.33 -35.46
N GLU A 106 -7.63 -33.06 -35.91
CA GLU A 106 -6.45 -33.40 -35.11
C GLU A 106 -5.56 -32.16 -34.89
N ASP A 107 -5.46 -31.69 -33.64
CA ASP A 107 -4.52 -30.65 -33.23
C ASP A 107 -3.30 -31.30 -32.56
N ASP A 108 -2.22 -31.47 -33.33
CA ASP A 108 -0.95 -32.10 -32.90
C ASP A 108 -0.13 -31.16 -31.99
N GLY A 109 -0.74 -30.64 -30.92
CA GLY A 109 -0.18 -29.64 -30.00
C GLY A 109 0.40 -30.18 -28.68
N VAL A 110 0.03 -31.41 -28.28
CA VAL A 110 0.54 -32.12 -27.08
C VAL A 110 0.38 -31.36 -25.75
N ASP A 111 -0.86 -30.96 -25.44
CA ASP A 111 -1.28 -30.99 -24.03
C ASP A 111 -1.40 -32.47 -23.62
N ALA A 112 -0.46 -32.94 -22.81
CA ALA A 112 -0.53 -34.27 -22.22
C ALA A 112 -1.30 -34.15 -20.89
N ASP A 113 -2.61 -34.45 -20.93
CA ASP A 113 -3.50 -34.46 -19.75
C ASP A 113 -2.77 -35.04 -18.52
N VAL A 114 -2.46 -34.19 -17.53
CA VAL A 114 -1.81 -34.61 -16.30
C VAL A 114 -2.85 -35.38 -15.48
N VAL A 115 -2.81 -36.71 -15.59
CA VAL A 115 -3.74 -37.61 -14.90
C VAL A 115 -3.44 -37.63 -13.41
N CYS A 116 -3.93 -36.60 -12.70
CA CYS A 116 -3.84 -36.44 -11.26
C CYS A 116 -4.23 -37.73 -10.54
N SER A 117 -3.29 -38.28 -9.78
CA SER A 117 -3.49 -39.49 -8.99
C SER A 117 -4.42 -39.25 -7.79
N ASP A 118 -4.28 -38.10 -7.12
CA ASP A 118 -5.09 -37.63 -6.01
C ASP A 118 -5.63 -36.20 -6.30
N ILE A 119 -6.80 -36.11 -6.93
CA ILE A 119 -7.49 -34.84 -7.20
C ILE A 119 -8.03 -34.23 -5.89
N VAL A 120 -7.81 -32.93 -5.65
CA VAL A 120 -8.52 -32.14 -4.64
C VAL A 120 -9.77 -31.52 -5.27
N PRO A 121 -10.96 -32.14 -5.14
CA PRO A 121 -12.18 -31.63 -5.77
C PRO A 121 -12.55 -30.23 -5.24
N ALA A 122 -13.05 -29.38 -6.11
CA ALA A 122 -13.90 -28.28 -5.66
C ALA A 122 -15.19 -28.88 -5.09
N SER A 123 -15.71 -28.31 -4.00
CA SER A 123 -16.83 -28.91 -3.27
C SER A 123 -18.18 -28.41 -3.79
N ASP A 124 -18.56 -28.86 -4.98
CA ASP A 124 -19.79 -28.45 -5.69
C ASP A 124 -21.10 -28.75 -4.92
N GLU A 125 -21.04 -29.58 -3.86
CA GLU A 125 -22.18 -29.94 -2.99
C GLU A 125 -22.30 -29.10 -1.69
N ARG A 126 -21.42 -28.11 -1.43
CA ARG A 126 -21.56 -27.29 -0.20
C ARG A 126 -22.74 -26.29 -0.30
N PRO A 127 -23.49 -26.05 0.79
CA PRO A 127 -24.61 -25.11 0.80
C PRO A 127 -24.15 -23.66 0.51
N PRO A 128 -25.05 -22.78 0.04
CA PRO A 128 -24.71 -21.40 -0.28
C PRO A 128 -24.11 -20.68 0.92
N ILE A 129 -23.07 -19.88 0.65
CA ILE A 129 -22.22 -19.25 1.67
C ILE A 129 -23.00 -18.24 2.54
N CYS A 130 -24.08 -17.68 2.02
CA CYS A 130 -25.02 -16.87 2.78
C CYS A 130 -26.46 -17.25 2.42
N THR A 131 -27.41 -16.94 3.30
CA THR A 131 -28.85 -17.20 3.12
C THR A 131 -29.68 -16.01 3.60
N VAL A 132 -30.73 -15.67 2.86
CA VAL A 132 -31.77 -14.72 3.31
C VAL A 132 -32.95 -15.52 3.82
N THR A 133 -33.37 -15.33 5.07
CA THR A 133 -34.49 -16.06 5.69
C THR A 133 -35.77 -15.23 5.75
N ASP A 134 -35.64 -13.92 6.02
CA ASP A 134 -36.69 -12.92 5.76
C ASP A 134 -36.06 -11.58 5.35
N SER A 135 -36.87 -10.71 4.73
CA SER A 135 -36.49 -9.31 4.50
C SER A 135 -37.71 -8.39 4.54
N THR A 136 -37.48 -7.13 4.92
CA THR A 136 -38.49 -6.08 5.04
C THR A 136 -37.96 -4.82 4.34
N VAL A 137 -38.67 -4.36 3.32
CA VAL A 137 -38.36 -3.09 2.63
C VAL A 137 -38.55 -1.91 3.60
N VAL A 138 -37.53 -1.07 3.70
CA VAL A 138 -37.52 0.20 4.45
C VAL A 138 -37.85 1.37 3.52
N ILE A 139 -37.25 1.38 2.31
CA ILE A 139 -37.51 2.37 1.26
C ILE A 139 -37.55 1.65 -0.10
N GLY A 140 -38.74 1.50 -0.66
CA GLY A 140 -38.98 0.90 -2.00
C GLY A 140 -39.78 1.83 -2.91
N PHE A 141 -39.61 3.15 -2.75
CA PHE A 141 -40.03 4.24 -3.64
C PHE A 141 -41.49 4.30 -4.18
N GLU A 142 -42.41 3.41 -3.79
CA GLU A 142 -43.85 3.35 -4.20
C GLU A 142 -44.75 4.54 -3.77
N GLY A 143 -44.17 5.65 -3.32
CA GLY A 143 -44.93 6.88 -3.08
C GLY A 143 -45.37 7.55 -4.39
N SER A 144 -46.25 8.53 -4.33
CA SER A 144 -46.55 9.39 -5.50
C SER A 144 -45.51 10.51 -5.73
N ALA A 145 -44.37 10.41 -5.06
CA ALA A 145 -43.21 11.29 -5.10
C ALA A 145 -42.05 10.61 -4.35
N LEU A 146 -40.81 11.08 -4.57
CA LEU A 146 -39.65 10.67 -3.76
C LEU A 146 -39.84 11.02 -2.27
N PRO A 147 -39.18 10.29 -1.34
CA PRO A 147 -39.33 10.52 0.09
C PRO A 147 -38.89 11.93 0.50
N PRO A 148 -39.67 12.67 1.33
CA PRO A 148 -39.33 14.04 1.73
C PRO A 148 -38.15 14.15 2.71
N TYR A 149 -37.56 13.01 3.07
CA TYR A 149 -36.36 12.85 3.90
C TYR A 149 -35.16 12.32 3.11
N ALA A 150 -35.28 12.20 1.78
CA ALA A 150 -34.15 12.08 0.89
C ALA A 150 -33.53 13.48 0.69
N SER A 151 -32.21 13.56 0.85
CA SER A 151 -31.40 14.72 0.51
C SER A 151 -30.25 14.27 -0.38
N TRP A 152 -29.67 15.17 -1.16
CA TRP A 152 -28.57 14.83 -2.06
C TRP A 152 -27.60 16.01 -2.22
N GLY A 153 -26.35 15.67 -2.47
CA GLY A 153 -25.28 16.62 -2.71
C GLY A 153 -24.44 16.18 -3.90
N ARG A 154 -24.23 17.08 -4.87
CA ARG A 154 -23.47 16.83 -6.09
C ARG A 154 -24.10 15.73 -6.98
N VAL A 155 -25.38 15.90 -7.30
CA VAL A 155 -26.15 15.00 -8.17
C VAL A 155 -26.96 15.89 -9.12
N ASP A 156 -26.76 15.72 -10.42
CA ASP A 156 -27.32 16.58 -11.49
C ASP A 156 -28.82 16.34 -11.70
N GLY A 157 -29.25 15.09 -11.57
CA GLY A 157 -30.64 14.66 -11.72
C GLY A 157 -31.04 13.66 -10.65
N ILE A 158 -32.20 13.86 -10.02
CA ILE A 158 -32.84 12.93 -9.08
C ILE A 158 -34.30 12.79 -9.49
N HIS A 159 -34.70 11.57 -9.83
CA HIS A 159 -35.96 11.29 -10.49
C HIS A 159 -36.62 10.04 -9.90
N GLN A 160 -37.94 10.10 -9.70
CA GLN A 160 -38.73 8.89 -9.56
C GLN A 160 -39.06 8.37 -10.96
N VAL A 161 -38.73 7.10 -11.23
CA VAL A 161 -39.06 6.44 -12.50
C VAL A 161 -40.18 5.43 -12.29
N THR A 162 -41.05 5.27 -13.28
CA THR A 162 -42.20 4.34 -13.24
C THR A 162 -42.08 3.30 -14.36
N ASP A 163 -42.27 2.02 -14.05
CA ASP A 163 -42.22 0.89 -14.99
C ASP A 163 -40.96 0.87 -15.90
N ALA A 164 -39.84 1.35 -15.36
CA ALA A 164 -38.61 1.63 -16.10
C ALA A 164 -37.52 0.55 -15.91
N PRO A 165 -36.51 0.47 -16.81
CA PRO A 165 -35.36 -0.40 -16.61
C PRO A 165 -34.68 -0.15 -15.27
N GLY A 166 -34.65 -1.17 -14.41
CA GLY A 166 -34.06 -1.11 -13.07
C GLY A 166 -35.04 -0.92 -11.91
N VAL A 167 -36.35 -0.80 -12.16
CA VAL A 167 -37.39 -1.14 -11.16
C VAL A 167 -37.34 -2.66 -10.96
N THR A 168 -37.09 -3.14 -9.74
CA THR A 168 -36.92 -4.57 -9.43
C THR A 168 -38.11 -5.20 -8.70
N GLU A 169 -38.87 -4.40 -7.95
CA GLU A 169 -40.16 -4.79 -7.37
C GLU A 169 -41.15 -3.61 -7.51
N GLY A 170 -42.45 -3.88 -7.52
CA GLY A 170 -43.47 -2.84 -7.62
C GLY A 170 -43.53 -2.18 -9.01
N HIS A 171 -43.55 -0.85 -9.01
CA HIS A 171 -43.70 0.04 -10.16
C HIS A 171 -42.72 1.22 -10.14
N HIS A 172 -42.10 1.57 -9.00
CA HIS A 172 -41.35 2.81 -8.82
C HIS A 172 -39.95 2.61 -8.23
N ALA A 173 -38.95 3.28 -8.83
CA ALA A 173 -37.58 3.32 -8.29
C ALA A 173 -37.00 4.75 -8.33
N LEU A 174 -35.85 4.94 -7.68
CA LEU A 174 -35.08 6.19 -7.70
C LEU A 174 -34.00 6.13 -8.78
N GLN A 175 -34.12 6.90 -9.85
CA GLN A 175 -32.98 7.20 -10.73
C GLN A 175 -32.18 8.39 -10.16
N ALA A 176 -30.86 8.27 -10.16
CA ALA A 176 -29.94 9.35 -9.85
C ALA A 176 -28.81 9.45 -10.87
N ASP A 177 -28.59 10.67 -11.34
CA ASP A 177 -27.57 11.07 -12.30
C ASP A 177 -26.48 11.83 -11.54
N PHE A 178 -25.43 11.11 -11.09
CA PHE A 178 -24.42 11.63 -10.16
C PHE A 178 -23.44 12.60 -10.84
N GLU A 179 -23.11 13.71 -10.18
CA GLU A 179 -22.42 14.85 -10.81
C GLU A 179 -21.09 14.45 -11.46
N VAL A 180 -20.87 15.04 -12.64
CA VAL A 180 -19.67 14.87 -13.46
C VAL A 180 -18.66 15.95 -13.08
N GLY A 181 -17.81 15.64 -12.11
CA GLY A 181 -16.80 16.59 -11.61
C GLY A 181 -16.27 16.29 -10.21
N THR A 182 -16.96 15.45 -9.44
CA THR A 182 -16.98 15.61 -7.98
C THR A 182 -16.53 14.41 -7.15
N LEU A 183 -15.79 14.72 -6.09
CA LEU A 183 -15.57 13.83 -4.95
C LEU A 183 -16.87 13.65 -4.15
N TRP A 184 -17.21 12.39 -3.85
CA TRP A 184 -18.32 11.96 -2.99
C TRP A 184 -19.69 12.59 -3.33
N PRO A 185 -20.28 12.27 -4.50
CA PRO A 185 -21.64 12.65 -4.84
C PRO A 185 -22.64 11.74 -4.11
N THR A 186 -23.44 12.30 -3.20
CA THR A 186 -24.21 11.54 -2.21
C THR A 186 -25.73 11.68 -2.35
N ILE A 187 -26.43 10.63 -1.93
CA ILE A 187 -27.85 10.59 -1.62
C ILE A 187 -27.98 10.09 -0.19
N GLN A 188 -28.69 10.83 0.67
CA GLN A 188 -28.77 10.57 2.11
C GLN A 188 -30.23 10.50 2.56
N PHE A 189 -30.55 9.46 3.33
CA PHE A 189 -31.85 9.25 3.96
C PHE A 189 -31.69 9.32 5.49
N GLU A 190 -32.46 10.18 6.15
CA GLU A 190 -32.41 10.39 7.61
C GLU A 190 -33.49 9.60 8.36
N ALA A 191 -33.09 8.89 9.41
CA ALA A 191 -33.97 8.07 10.25
C ALA A 191 -35.06 8.88 10.98
N SER A 192 -34.76 10.14 11.36
CA SER A 192 -35.60 10.94 12.25
C SER A 192 -36.96 11.33 11.64
N ALA A 193 -37.07 11.28 10.31
CA ALA A 193 -38.30 11.51 9.58
C ALA A 193 -39.18 10.25 9.44
N PHE A 194 -38.64 9.06 9.74
CA PHE A 194 -39.33 7.78 9.66
C PHE A 194 -39.73 7.25 11.05
N VAL A 195 -38.86 7.42 12.05
CA VAL A 195 -39.05 6.90 13.41
C VAL A 195 -39.74 7.95 14.29
N PRO A 196 -40.96 7.70 14.85
CA PRO A 196 -41.67 8.69 15.66
C PRO A 196 -40.98 8.97 17.01
N GLY A 197 -40.32 10.12 17.12
CA GLY A 197 -39.63 10.53 18.35
C GLY A 197 -39.15 11.99 18.32
N PRO A 198 -38.20 12.39 19.18
CA PRO A 198 -37.52 13.68 19.09
C PRO A 198 -36.62 13.77 17.86
N ALA A 199 -36.13 14.97 17.52
CA ALA A 199 -35.07 15.13 16.53
C ALA A 199 -33.83 14.31 16.93
N GLY A 200 -33.21 13.61 15.97
CA GLY A 200 -32.19 12.59 16.26
C GLY A 200 -32.78 11.21 16.64
N SER A 201 -33.99 10.87 16.19
CA SER A 201 -34.50 9.49 16.29
C SER A 201 -33.85 8.59 15.25
N ALA A 202 -33.31 7.45 15.69
CA ALA A 202 -32.56 6.49 14.88
C ALA A 202 -33.36 5.20 14.61
N TRP A 203 -32.99 4.43 13.59
CA TRP A 203 -33.51 3.08 13.38
C TRP A 203 -32.84 2.07 14.33
N ASP A 204 -33.67 1.27 15.02
CA ASP A 204 -33.22 0.03 15.68
C ASP A 204 -33.33 -1.15 14.70
N TRP A 205 -32.19 -1.61 14.22
CA TRP A 205 -32.00 -2.80 13.39
C TRP A 205 -31.33 -3.95 14.16
N SER A 206 -31.34 -3.94 15.51
CA SER A 206 -30.72 -4.98 16.34
C SER A 206 -31.17 -6.41 15.97
N ALA A 207 -32.41 -6.54 15.50
CA ALA A 207 -33.05 -7.78 15.09
C ALA A 207 -32.88 -8.13 13.59
N TYR A 208 -31.92 -7.53 12.88
CA TYR A 208 -31.58 -7.84 11.48
C TYR A 208 -30.08 -8.07 11.30
N ASP A 209 -29.71 -8.77 10.22
CA ASP A 209 -28.36 -9.29 9.96
C ASP A 209 -27.71 -8.64 8.73
N ALA A 210 -28.50 -8.03 7.83
CA ALA A 210 -28.00 -7.21 6.71
C ALA A 210 -28.97 -6.09 6.30
N LEU A 211 -28.43 -5.07 5.63
CA LEU A 211 -29.14 -4.14 4.74
C LEU A 211 -28.90 -4.59 3.29
N GLY A 212 -29.93 -4.56 2.45
CA GLY A 212 -29.86 -4.83 1.01
C GLY A 212 -30.41 -3.68 0.18
N VAL A 213 -29.98 -3.58 -1.06
CA VAL A 213 -30.45 -2.60 -2.06
C VAL A 213 -30.27 -3.21 -3.45
N ASP A 214 -31.17 -2.93 -4.38
CA ASP A 214 -30.97 -3.28 -5.79
C ASP A 214 -30.47 -2.05 -6.56
N VAL A 215 -29.44 -2.25 -7.38
CA VAL A 215 -28.81 -1.18 -8.14
C VAL A 215 -28.67 -1.62 -9.60
N THR A 216 -29.24 -0.84 -10.50
CA THR A 216 -29.10 -1.01 -11.95
C THR A 216 -28.25 0.10 -12.52
N ASN A 217 -27.16 -0.25 -13.18
CA ASN A 217 -26.26 0.72 -13.81
C ASN A 217 -26.66 0.96 -15.27
N LEU A 218 -27.22 2.14 -15.56
CA LEU A 218 -27.58 2.56 -16.92
C LEU A 218 -26.42 3.26 -17.66
N SER A 219 -25.26 3.39 -17.01
CA SER A 219 -24.05 4.01 -17.58
C SER A 219 -23.35 3.05 -18.54
N SER A 220 -22.64 3.59 -19.54
CA SER A 220 -21.82 2.83 -20.51
C SER A 220 -20.49 2.31 -19.95
N ARG A 221 -20.31 2.36 -18.63
CA ARG A 221 -19.12 1.95 -17.88
C ARG A 221 -19.53 1.34 -16.55
N ASP A 222 -18.69 0.48 -16.00
CA ASP A 222 -18.83 -0.04 -14.64
C ASP A 222 -18.81 1.11 -13.62
N VAL A 223 -19.63 1.00 -12.58
CA VAL A 223 -19.74 2.02 -11.51
C VAL A 223 -19.47 1.38 -10.15
N ARG A 224 -18.66 2.06 -9.34
CA ARG A 224 -18.46 1.68 -7.94
C ARG A 224 -19.58 2.28 -7.11
N PHE A 225 -20.54 1.44 -6.75
CA PHE A 225 -21.61 1.82 -5.84
C PHE A 225 -21.22 1.53 -4.39
N SER A 226 -21.48 2.50 -3.52
CA SER A 226 -21.06 2.46 -2.13
C SER A 226 -22.22 2.80 -1.20
N ILE A 227 -22.29 2.08 -0.08
CA ILE A 227 -23.25 2.25 1.00
C ILE A 227 -22.45 2.60 2.24
N ARG A 228 -22.79 3.72 2.87
CA ARG A 228 -22.30 4.13 4.19
C ARG A 228 -23.47 4.22 5.17
N LEU A 229 -23.26 3.73 6.39
CA LEU A 229 -24.18 3.89 7.51
C LEU A 229 -23.55 4.80 8.57
N ASP A 230 -24.28 5.82 9.01
CA ASP A 230 -23.91 6.66 10.16
C ASP A 230 -24.67 6.21 11.40
N TYR A 231 -24.01 6.19 12.56
CA TYR A 231 -24.59 5.71 13.81
C TYR A 231 -24.00 6.37 15.06
N GLY A 232 -24.87 6.59 16.04
CA GLY A 232 -24.59 7.28 17.29
C GLY A 232 -24.56 6.36 18.52
N GLY A 233 -25.03 6.87 19.66
CA GLY A 233 -25.36 6.10 20.86
C GLY A 233 -24.19 5.72 21.78
N LEU A 234 -23.07 5.21 21.24
CA LEU A 234 -21.97 4.62 22.04
C LEU A 234 -20.68 5.45 22.11
N TYR A 235 -20.45 6.37 21.18
CA TYR A 235 -19.20 7.15 21.08
C TYR A 235 -19.45 8.57 20.61
N ASP A 236 -18.55 9.48 21.01
CA ASP A 236 -18.38 10.84 20.49
C ASP A 236 -16.90 10.94 20.04
N PRO A 237 -16.59 11.28 18.78
CA PRO A 237 -17.50 11.68 17.68
C PRO A 237 -18.35 10.53 17.11
N PRO A 238 -19.39 10.85 16.30
CA PRO A 238 -20.18 9.87 15.56
C PRO A 238 -19.33 8.94 14.70
N ARG A 239 -19.79 7.70 14.52
CA ARG A 239 -19.11 6.68 13.72
C ARG A 239 -19.86 6.38 12.42
N TRP A 240 -19.11 5.81 11.48
CA TRP A 240 -19.61 5.37 10.19
C TRP A 240 -18.90 4.09 9.72
N ASP A 241 -19.59 3.33 8.87
CA ASP A 241 -19.15 2.08 8.24
C ASP A 241 -19.50 2.20 6.75
N ASP A 242 -18.51 2.12 5.85
CA ASP A 242 -18.71 2.22 4.41
C ASP A 242 -18.20 0.98 3.64
N ARG A 243 -18.96 0.55 2.64
CA ARG A 243 -18.67 -0.66 1.86
C ARG A 243 -19.08 -0.46 0.40
N SER A 244 -18.30 -1.04 -0.51
CA SER A 244 -18.31 -0.70 -1.93
C SER A 244 -18.26 -1.94 -2.83
N ALA A 245 -19.10 -1.98 -3.86
CA ALA A 245 -19.09 -3.02 -4.90
C ALA A 245 -19.02 -2.42 -6.31
N MET A 246 -18.63 -3.25 -7.27
CA MET A 246 -18.74 -2.93 -8.68
C MET A 246 -20.12 -3.33 -9.22
N VAL A 247 -20.79 -2.41 -9.90
CA VAL A 247 -22.01 -2.67 -10.67
C VAL A 247 -21.64 -2.52 -12.16
N PRO A 248 -21.51 -3.62 -12.92
CA PRO A 248 -21.07 -3.54 -14.32
C PRO A 248 -22.00 -2.72 -15.21
N ALA A 249 -21.48 -2.22 -16.33
CA ALA A 249 -22.26 -1.48 -17.33
C ALA A 249 -23.51 -2.27 -17.77
N GLY A 250 -24.68 -1.65 -17.73
CA GLY A 250 -25.95 -2.28 -18.12
C GLY A 250 -26.49 -3.36 -17.17
N ALA A 251 -25.81 -3.64 -16.04
CA ALA A 251 -26.20 -4.72 -15.13
C ALA A 251 -27.09 -4.24 -13.97
N THR A 252 -28.07 -5.06 -13.60
CA THR A 252 -28.77 -5.00 -12.30
C THR A 252 -28.08 -5.93 -11.31
N ARG A 253 -27.79 -5.44 -10.11
CA ARG A 253 -27.22 -6.20 -9.00
C ARG A 253 -27.98 -5.91 -7.70
N THR A 254 -28.49 -6.95 -7.04
CA THR A 254 -28.74 -6.89 -5.59
C THR A 254 -27.39 -6.79 -4.89
N LEU A 255 -27.28 -5.85 -3.96
CA LEU A 255 -26.11 -5.57 -3.13
C LEU A 255 -26.51 -5.72 -1.65
N TRP A 256 -25.73 -6.46 -0.86
CA TRP A 256 -25.97 -6.68 0.58
C TRP A 256 -24.80 -6.21 1.45
N PHE A 257 -25.12 -5.47 2.51
CA PHE A 257 -24.24 -4.96 3.57
C PHE A 257 -24.54 -5.70 4.88
N PRO A 258 -23.71 -6.68 5.32
CA PRO A 258 -23.93 -7.38 6.59
C PRO A 258 -23.80 -6.45 7.80
N LEU A 259 -24.82 -6.38 8.65
CA LEU A 259 -24.88 -5.56 9.86
C LEU A 259 -24.18 -6.22 11.07
N VAL A 260 -23.45 -7.32 10.86
CA VAL A 260 -22.72 -8.05 11.91
C VAL A 260 -21.53 -7.21 12.40
N PRO A 261 -21.40 -6.89 13.69
CA PRO A 261 -20.25 -6.14 14.21
C PRO A 261 -18.95 -6.95 14.07
N ILE A 262 -17.94 -6.40 13.40
CA ILE A 262 -16.67 -7.07 13.08
C ILE A 262 -15.64 -6.87 14.23
N GLY A 263 -16.12 -6.68 15.46
CA GLY A 263 -15.31 -6.23 16.62
C GLY A 263 -14.20 -7.16 17.06
N GLU A 264 -14.35 -8.44 16.78
CA GLU A 264 -13.31 -9.46 16.87
C GLU A 264 -13.39 -10.27 15.56
N ASN A 265 -12.60 -9.93 14.53
CA ASN A 265 -12.56 -10.76 13.32
C ASN A 265 -11.93 -12.12 13.69
N PRO A 266 -12.72 -13.22 13.73
CA PRO A 266 -12.24 -14.49 14.26
C PRO A 266 -11.17 -15.14 13.37
N CYS A 267 -11.12 -14.74 12.10
CA CYS A 267 -10.28 -15.36 11.08
C CYS A 267 -8.93 -14.66 10.93
N TRP A 268 -8.65 -13.59 11.70
CA TRP A 268 -7.48 -12.71 11.59
C TRP A 268 -7.08 -12.44 10.12
N MET A 269 -8.03 -11.98 9.31
CA MET A 269 -7.83 -11.49 7.93
C MET A 269 -8.10 -9.98 7.91
N ARG A 270 -7.39 -9.19 7.10
CA ARG A 270 -7.64 -7.75 7.02
C ARG A 270 -9.03 -7.47 6.46
N ARG A 271 -9.43 -8.16 5.39
CA ARG A 271 -10.81 -8.15 4.88
C ARG A 271 -11.27 -9.58 4.65
N LEU A 272 -12.47 -9.90 5.11
CA LEU A 272 -13.15 -11.17 4.86
C LEU A 272 -14.09 -10.97 3.68
N LEU A 273 -14.00 -11.79 2.63
CA LEU A 273 -14.96 -11.73 1.54
C LEU A 273 -16.27 -12.39 1.97
N TYR A 274 -17.32 -11.60 2.06
CA TYR A 274 -18.67 -12.11 1.89
C TYR A 274 -18.83 -12.49 0.41
N ALA A 275 -18.62 -13.76 0.09
CA ALA A 275 -18.56 -14.28 -1.28
C ALA A 275 -19.97 -14.43 -1.90
N PRO A 276 -20.13 -14.25 -3.23
CA PRO A 276 -21.45 -14.12 -3.87
C PRO A 276 -22.40 -15.30 -3.58
N PHE A 277 -23.68 -14.97 -3.40
CA PHE A 277 -24.76 -15.95 -3.23
C PHE A 277 -24.93 -16.82 -4.49
N SER A 278 -24.72 -16.22 -5.67
CA SER A 278 -24.69 -16.85 -7.01
C SER A 278 -24.20 -15.82 -8.04
N GLU A 279 -23.96 -16.22 -9.29
CA GLU A 279 -23.65 -15.28 -10.39
C GLU A 279 -24.74 -14.22 -10.61
N ALA A 280 -25.98 -14.50 -10.20
CA ALA A 280 -27.12 -13.59 -10.27
C ALA A 280 -27.22 -12.61 -9.08
N GLN A 281 -26.48 -12.83 -7.98
CA GLN A 281 -26.61 -12.08 -6.73
C GLN A 281 -25.24 -11.66 -6.16
N ALA A 282 -24.88 -10.38 -6.35
CA ALA A 282 -23.60 -9.83 -5.96
C ALA A 282 -23.56 -9.51 -4.45
N LEU A 283 -22.98 -10.40 -3.65
CA LEU A 283 -22.65 -10.08 -2.26
C LEU A 283 -21.53 -9.04 -2.24
N VAL A 284 -21.72 -7.95 -1.48
CA VAL A 284 -20.74 -6.85 -1.41
C VAL A 284 -19.61 -7.22 -0.45
N VAL A 285 -18.58 -7.83 -1.03
CA VAL A 285 -17.24 -7.22 -1.09
C VAL A 285 -16.98 -6.25 0.08
N VAL A 286 -16.37 -6.74 1.16
CA VAL A 286 -15.86 -5.87 2.23
C VAL A 286 -14.69 -5.08 1.66
N LEU A 287 -14.95 -3.79 1.44
CA LEU A 287 -13.97 -2.82 1.00
C LEU A 287 -14.09 -1.52 1.81
N GLY A 288 -14.12 -1.71 3.12
CA GLY A 288 -13.63 -0.78 4.13
C GLY A 288 -12.64 -1.54 5.03
N ASP A 289 -11.90 -0.84 5.88
CA ASP A 289 -11.26 -1.50 7.01
C ASP A 289 -12.33 -1.72 8.11
N PRO A 290 -12.43 -2.91 8.73
CA PRO A 290 -13.59 -3.27 9.53
C PRO A 290 -13.77 -2.34 10.74
N PRO A 291 -14.91 -1.64 10.87
CA PRO A 291 -15.21 -0.91 12.09
C PRO A 291 -15.44 -1.91 13.22
N TYR A 292 -14.58 -1.84 14.23
CA TYR A 292 -14.64 -2.71 15.40
C TYR A 292 -15.98 -2.63 16.18
N TYR A 293 -16.81 -1.62 15.92
CA TYR A 293 -18.12 -1.45 16.54
C TYR A 293 -19.11 -0.81 15.55
N LEU A 294 -20.19 -1.53 15.22
CA LEU A 294 -21.37 -1.04 14.51
C LEU A 294 -22.57 -1.12 15.47
N ASP A 295 -23.19 0.01 15.82
CA ASP A 295 -24.37 0.00 16.69
C ASP A 295 -25.65 -0.15 15.89
N LYS A 296 -26.10 -1.39 15.72
CA LYS A 296 -27.38 -1.72 15.08
C LYS A 296 -28.60 -1.06 15.75
N SER A 297 -28.51 -0.59 16.99
CA SER A 297 -29.65 0.02 17.70
C SER A 297 -29.81 1.53 17.47
N HIS A 298 -28.82 2.19 16.84
CA HIS A 298 -28.80 3.64 16.63
C HIS A 298 -28.31 4.03 15.22
N ILE A 299 -28.88 3.45 14.16
CA ILE A 299 -28.57 3.86 12.77
C ILE A 299 -29.29 5.17 12.44
N GLU A 300 -28.53 6.24 12.17
CA GLU A 300 -29.03 7.60 11.96
C GLU A 300 -29.24 7.93 10.47
N HIS A 301 -28.32 7.49 9.60
CA HIS A 301 -28.38 7.77 8.16
C HIS A 301 -28.01 6.55 7.31
N ILE A 302 -28.67 6.43 6.17
CA ILE A 302 -28.18 5.66 5.01
C ILE A 302 -27.64 6.68 4.00
N VAL A 303 -26.35 6.58 3.66
CA VAL A 303 -25.70 7.42 2.65
C VAL A 303 -25.25 6.54 1.48
N LEU A 304 -25.76 6.82 0.29
CA LEU A 304 -25.43 6.12 -0.94
C LEU A 304 -24.60 7.05 -1.83
N TYR A 305 -23.55 6.53 -2.48
CA TYR A 305 -22.76 7.32 -3.43
C TYR A 305 -22.20 6.45 -4.56
N ALA A 306 -22.02 7.08 -5.72
CA ALA A 306 -21.50 6.43 -6.93
C ALA A 306 -20.17 7.07 -7.33
N LEU A 307 -19.08 6.35 -7.03
CA LEU A 307 -17.75 6.66 -7.56
C LEU A 307 -17.61 6.02 -8.95
N ASP A 308 -16.70 6.52 -9.78
CA ASP A 308 -16.27 5.74 -10.95
C ASP A 308 -15.66 4.41 -10.45
N ALA A 309 -15.75 3.34 -11.25
CA ALA A 309 -15.07 2.07 -10.98
C ALA A 309 -13.60 2.26 -10.55
N THR A 310 -12.97 3.27 -11.15
CA THR A 310 -11.57 3.66 -10.96
C THR A 310 -11.27 4.45 -9.67
N GLY A 311 -12.27 4.83 -8.88
CA GLY A 311 -12.13 5.45 -7.54
C GLY A 311 -12.28 6.99 -7.51
N PRO A 312 -12.28 7.63 -6.32
CA PRO A 312 -12.55 9.06 -6.17
C PRO A 312 -11.39 9.93 -6.71
N PHE A 313 -10.16 9.39 -6.71
CA PHE A 313 -8.99 10.02 -7.32
C PHE A 313 -8.99 9.91 -8.85
N PHE A 314 -9.89 9.12 -9.42
CA PHE A 314 -10.11 9.11 -10.86
C PHE A 314 -11.24 10.07 -11.23
N HIS A 315 -10.80 11.28 -11.51
CA HIS A 315 -11.53 12.29 -12.25
C HIS A 315 -11.67 11.94 -13.75
N GLU A 316 -11.98 10.67 -14.07
CA GLU A 316 -12.46 10.33 -15.40
C GLU A 316 -13.96 10.60 -15.46
N PHE A 317 -14.27 11.81 -15.90
CA PHE A 317 -15.57 12.45 -15.76
C PHE A 317 -16.64 11.87 -16.70
N SER A 318 -17.01 10.63 -16.42
CA SER A 318 -18.10 9.88 -17.04
C SER A 318 -19.42 10.17 -16.31
N PRO A 319 -20.53 10.46 -17.03
CA PRO A 319 -21.87 10.41 -16.44
C PRO A 319 -22.14 9.06 -15.79
N ARG A 320 -22.71 9.08 -14.58
CA ARG A 320 -23.05 7.86 -13.82
C ARG A 320 -24.54 7.91 -13.50
N THR A 321 -25.33 7.16 -14.25
CA THR A 321 -26.78 7.05 -14.07
C THR A 321 -27.09 5.69 -13.45
N LEU A 322 -27.58 5.69 -12.22
CA LEU A 322 -28.02 4.48 -11.52
C LEU A 322 -29.51 4.56 -11.20
N VAL A 323 -30.19 3.42 -11.31
CA VAL A 323 -31.51 3.21 -10.70
C VAL A 323 -31.32 2.40 -9.42
N ILE A 324 -31.84 2.91 -8.32
CA ILE A 324 -31.70 2.41 -6.96
C ILE A 324 -33.09 2.03 -6.46
N ASP A 325 -33.23 0.81 -5.97
CA ASP A 325 -34.52 0.25 -5.57
C ASP A 325 -34.43 -0.64 -4.31
N ASN A 326 -35.57 -0.84 -3.64
CA ASN A 326 -35.79 -1.81 -2.57
C ASN A 326 -34.72 -1.85 -1.46
N LEU A 327 -34.39 -0.70 -0.86
CA LEU A 327 -33.61 -0.61 0.38
C LEU A 327 -34.33 -1.39 1.49
N ARG A 328 -33.77 -2.51 1.93
CA ARG A 328 -34.44 -3.53 2.76
C ARG A 328 -33.55 -4.09 3.84
N VAL A 329 -34.05 -4.28 5.05
CA VAL A 329 -33.33 -5.00 6.11
C VAL A 329 -33.72 -6.48 6.10
N ALA A 330 -32.76 -7.37 6.35
CA ALA A 330 -32.93 -8.80 6.22
C ALA A 330 -32.39 -9.60 7.41
N ARG A 331 -32.97 -10.77 7.64
CA ARG A 331 -32.42 -11.82 8.51
C ARG A 331 -31.83 -12.94 7.70
N GLY A 332 -30.90 -13.67 8.31
CA GLY A 332 -30.34 -14.90 7.76
C GLY A 332 -28.86 -15.05 8.06
N ASP A 333 -28.25 -16.05 7.44
CA ASP A 333 -26.81 -16.24 7.57
C ASP A 333 -26.08 -15.35 6.56
N PHE A 334 -25.46 -14.28 7.04
CA PHE A 334 -24.62 -13.38 6.24
C PHE A 334 -23.13 -13.50 6.60
N PHE A 335 -22.71 -14.59 7.25
CA PHE A 335 -21.31 -14.86 7.57
C PHE A 335 -20.84 -16.11 6.84
N PRO A 336 -19.67 -16.10 6.16
CA PRO A 336 -19.23 -17.27 5.40
C PRO A 336 -18.92 -18.43 6.36
N PRO A 337 -19.42 -19.66 6.12
CA PRO A 337 -19.12 -20.80 6.98
C PRO A 337 -17.62 -21.06 6.94
N THR A 338 -16.98 -21.04 8.10
CA THR A 338 -15.52 -20.89 8.23
C THR A 338 -14.75 -22.20 8.19
N ASP A 339 -15.42 -23.33 7.96
CA ASP A 339 -14.77 -24.62 7.78
C ASP A 339 -14.09 -24.74 6.41
N ARG A 340 -12.81 -25.12 6.41
CA ARG A 340 -12.05 -25.61 5.24
C ARG A 340 -12.18 -24.66 4.02
N LEU A 341 -11.91 -23.36 4.24
CA LEU A 341 -11.78 -22.32 3.21
C LEU A 341 -10.48 -22.46 2.44
N VAL A 342 -9.41 -22.89 3.12
CA VAL A 342 -8.06 -22.98 2.59
C VAL A 342 -7.73 -24.44 2.34
N ASP A 343 -7.42 -24.80 1.09
CA ASP A 343 -7.03 -26.16 0.70
C ASP A 343 -5.56 -26.47 1.04
N ARG A 344 -5.10 -27.69 0.71
CA ARG A 344 -3.70 -28.12 0.94
C ARG A 344 -2.64 -27.29 0.22
N TYR A 345 -3.02 -26.46 -0.76
CA TYR A 345 -2.15 -25.57 -1.54
C TYR A 345 -2.23 -24.11 -1.09
N GLY A 346 -3.05 -23.78 -0.09
CA GLY A 346 -3.27 -22.39 0.31
C GLY A 346 -4.29 -21.65 -0.57
N GLN A 347 -4.93 -22.35 -1.51
CA GLN A 347 -5.94 -21.80 -2.39
C GLN A 347 -7.33 -21.85 -1.73
N ASN A 348 -8.30 -21.19 -2.36
CA ASN A 348 -9.70 -21.29 -1.98
C ASN A 348 -10.24 -22.70 -2.29
N GLY A 349 -10.58 -23.45 -1.23
CA GLY A 349 -11.11 -24.82 -1.26
C GLY A 349 -12.64 -24.91 -1.22
N ARG A 350 -13.35 -23.80 -1.43
CA ARG A 350 -14.83 -23.77 -1.50
C ARG A 350 -15.36 -23.55 -2.91
N PHE A 351 -14.73 -22.66 -3.68
CA PHE A 351 -15.15 -22.31 -5.02
C PHE A 351 -14.25 -22.95 -6.07
N ASN A 352 -14.83 -23.37 -7.20
CA ASN A 352 -14.05 -23.64 -8.41
C ASN A 352 -13.78 -22.33 -9.16
N TRP A 353 -12.64 -22.22 -9.83
CA TRP A 353 -12.21 -21.02 -10.57
C TRP A 353 -11.10 -21.37 -11.59
N PRO A 354 -10.89 -20.56 -12.65
CA PRO A 354 -10.03 -20.94 -13.78
C PRO A 354 -8.57 -21.22 -13.39
N ALA A 355 -8.03 -22.34 -13.91
CA ALA A 355 -6.64 -22.79 -13.71
C ALA A 355 -6.21 -23.01 -12.23
N ARG A 356 -7.16 -23.32 -11.33
CA ARG A 356 -6.89 -23.84 -9.98
C ARG A 356 -6.06 -25.13 -10.05
N VAL A 357 -5.04 -25.25 -9.19
CA VAL A 357 -4.26 -26.50 -9.04
C VAL A 357 -5.09 -27.52 -8.26
N ALA A 358 -5.21 -28.73 -8.80
CA ALA A 358 -5.93 -29.86 -8.20
C ALA A 358 -5.00 -30.90 -7.56
N CYS A 359 -3.79 -31.15 -8.08
CA CYS A 359 -2.88 -32.17 -7.54
C CYS A 359 -1.40 -31.74 -7.48
N ASP A 360 -0.55 -32.51 -6.76
CA ASP A 360 0.90 -32.28 -6.71
C ASP A 360 1.57 -32.55 -8.08
N ASP A 361 1.02 -33.46 -8.89
CA ASP A 361 1.55 -33.85 -10.21
C ASP A 361 1.55 -32.66 -11.20
N GLU A 362 0.55 -31.76 -11.10
CA GLU A 362 0.50 -30.50 -11.87
C GLU A 362 1.67 -29.57 -11.52
N LEU A 363 1.94 -29.38 -10.21
CA LEU A 363 3.04 -28.54 -9.76
C LEU A 363 4.38 -29.13 -10.21
N ALA A 364 4.54 -30.45 -10.13
CA ALA A 364 5.75 -31.14 -10.60
C ALA A 364 6.00 -30.91 -12.10
N GLU A 365 4.96 -30.90 -12.92
CA GLU A 365 5.06 -30.65 -14.36
C GLU A 365 5.33 -29.16 -14.68
N ASP A 366 4.62 -28.22 -14.03
CA ASP A 366 4.93 -26.77 -14.11
C ASP A 366 6.43 -26.53 -13.84
N GLY A 367 6.94 -27.09 -12.74
CA GLY A 367 8.33 -26.96 -12.32
C GLY A 367 9.32 -27.62 -13.28
N ARG A 368 8.95 -28.75 -13.89
CA ARG A 368 9.76 -29.44 -14.90
C ARG A 368 9.89 -28.61 -16.19
N VAL A 369 8.80 -28.00 -16.64
CA VAL A 369 8.76 -27.18 -17.87
C VAL A 369 9.52 -25.88 -17.68
N GLU A 370 9.21 -25.11 -16.64
CA GLU A 370 9.83 -23.81 -16.41
C GLU A 370 11.33 -23.90 -16.11
N LEU A 371 11.76 -24.91 -15.35
CA LEU A 371 13.19 -25.11 -15.05
C LEU A 371 13.98 -25.62 -16.26
N ALA A 372 13.31 -26.27 -17.23
CA ALA A 372 13.92 -26.60 -18.52
C ALA A 372 14.09 -25.35 -19.39
N ALA A 373 13.07 -24.47 -19.45
CA ALA A 373 13.17 -23.19 -20.15
C ALA A 373 14.31 -22.34 -19.57
N ALA A 374 14.30 -22.10 -18.25
CA ALA A 374 15.31 -21.30 -17.54
C ALA A 374 16.76 -21.78 -17.77
N ARG A 375 16.97 -23.09 -17.96
CA ARG A 375 18.29 -23.71 -18.20
C ARG A 375 18.69 -23.84 -19.68
N THR A 376 17.79 -23.51 -20.60
CA THR A 376 18.07 -23.48 -22.05
C THR A 376 18.16 -22.06 -22.63
N ALA A 377 17.76 -21.05 -21.86
CA ALA A 377 18.03 -19.64 -22.16
C ALA A 377 19.54 -19.36 -22.34
N PRO A 378 19.92 -18.46 -23.26
CA PRO A 378 21.32 -18.16 -23.53
C PRO A 378 21.98 -17.41 -22.35
N PRO A 379 23.29 -17.62 -22.10
CA PRO A 379 23.99 -16.95 -20.99
C PRO A 379 24.21 -15.46 -21.26
N SER A 380 24.23 -14.67 -20.18
CA SER A 380 24.53 -13.23 -20.20
C SER A 380 25.94 -12.91 -20.70
N ASP A 381 26.13 -11.68 -21.19
CA ASP A 381 27.45 -11.06 -21.29
C ASP A 381 27.94 -10.47 -19.94
N GLY A 382 27.07 -10.45 -18.93
CA GLY A 382 27.37 -9.97 -17.58
C GLY A 382 27.26 -8.46 -17.40
N VAL A 383 26.63 -7.74 -18.34
CA VAL A 383 26.49 -6.27 -18.30
C VAL A 383 25.03 -5.85 -18.06
N PRO A 384 24.75 -4.89 -17.16
CA PRO A 384 23.42 -4.30 -17.02
C PRO A 384 23.17 -3.25 -18.11
N HIS A 385 22.55 -3.71 -19.19
CA HIS A 385 22.17 -2.91 -20.35
C HIS A 385 20.99 -1.97 -20.08
N GLY A 386 21.01 -0.79 -20.69
CA GLY A 386 19.86 0.12 -20.77
C GLY A 386 19.07 -0.10 -22.06
N TRP A 387 18.56 1.00 -22.63
CA TRP A 387 18.05 1.02 -23.99
C TRP A 387 19.21 0.97 -25.00
N THR A 388 19.70 -0.24 -25.29
CA THR A 388 20.88 -0.51 -26.15
C THR A 388 20.79 0.03 -27.58
N THR A 389 19.57 0.19 -28.11
CA THR A 389 19.29 0.76 -29.44
C THR A 389 18.98 2.27 -29.41
N GLY A 390 19.03 2.89 -28.23
CA GLY A 390 18.74 4.31 -28.03
C GLY A 390 19.97 5.23 -28.06
N PRO A 391 19.78 6.50 -27.66
CA PRO A 391 20.88 7.41 -27.39
C PRO A 391 21.76 6.88 -26.25
N ARG A 392 23.07 7.01 -26.42
CA ARG A 392 24.06 6.63 -25.42
C ARG A 392 24.84 7.85 -24.96
N LEU A 393 24.83 8.08 -23.65
CA LEU A 393 25.55 9.12 -22.95
C LEU A 393 26.99 8.66 -22.65
N PRO A 394 27.87 9.56 -22.19
CA PRO A 394 29.18 9.15 -21.67
C PRO A 394 29.01 8.11 -20.54
N PRO A 395 29.77 7.00 -20.57
CA PRO A 395 29.76 6.01 -19.50
C PRO A 395 30.36 6.59 -18.21
N SER A 396 30.03 5.96 -17.08
CA SER A 396 30.69 6.26 -15.81
C SER A 396 32.17 5.83 -15.85
N THR A 397 33.03 6.62 -15.22
CA THR A 397 34.46 6.31 -15.05
C THR A 397 34.76 5.43 -13.83
N ASP A 398 33.81 5.27 -12.92
CA ASP A 398 33.91 4.53 -11.66
C ASP A 398 32.94 3.33 -11.56
N GLY A 399 32.24 2.99 -12.66
CA GLY A 399 31.32 1.86 -12.75
C GLY A 399 30.00 2.07 -12.01
N THR A 400 29.58 3.32 -11.81
CA THR A 400 28.39 3.71 -11.04
C THR A 400 27.17 4.02 -11.92
N TRP A 401 25.99 3.85 -11.32
CA TRP A 401 24.73 4.37 -11.87
C TRP A 401 24.58 5.85 -11.54
N ARG A 402 23.83 6.56 -12.37
CA ARG A 402 23.53 7.98 -12.20
C ARG A 402 22.14 8.32 -12.74
N VAL A 403 21.70 9.55 -12.51
CA VAL A 403 20.49 10.12 -13.12
C VAL A 403 20.84 11.33 -13.97
N GLU A 404 20.15 11.51 -15.09
CA GLU A 404 20.35 12.66 -16.00
C GLU A 404 19.03 13.06 -16.67
N ARG A 405 18.86 14.35 -16.95
CA ARG A 405 17.74 14.89 -17.72
C ARG A 405 18.12 14.93 -19.21
N ASN A 406 17.65 13.95 -19.99
CA ASN A 406 17.92 13.85 -21.43
C ASN A 406 16.64 14.00 -22.26
N ALA A 407 16.72 14.76 -23.35
CA ALA A 407 15.58 15.11 -24.22
C ALA A 407 14.34 15.62 -23.45
N GLY A 408 14.55 16.44 -22.41
CA GLY A 408 13.48 17.01 -21.59
C GLY A 408 12.89 16.07 -20.52
N ARG A 409 13.36 14.82 -20.42
CA ARG A 409 12.89 13.80 -19.48
C ARG A 409 14.01 13.36 -18.54
N TRP A 410 13.68 13.03 -17.30
CA TRP A 410 14.60 12.32 -16.41
C TRP A 410 14.77 10.84 -16.82
N TRP A 411 15.97 10.31 -16.60
CA TRP A 411 16.32 8.92 -16.79
C TRP A 411 17.28 8.46 -15.69
N PHE A 412 17.23 7.17 -15.35
CA PHE A 412 18.42 6.49 -14.86
C PHE A 412 19.40 6.32 -16.04
N VAL A 413 20.69 6.26 -15.74
CA VAL A 413 21.73 5.99 -16.73
C VAL A 413 22.61 4.86 -16.18
N THR A 414 22.75 3.80 -16.96
CA THR A 414 23.58 2.64 -16.58
C THR A 414 25.06 3.05 -16.51
N PRO A 415 25.94 2.28 -15.83
CA PRO A 415 27.39 2.51 -15.87
C PRO A 415 27.95 2.55 -17.30
N ALA A 416 27.32 1.82 -18.22
CA ALA A 416 27.65 1.76 -19.64
C ALA A 416 27.26 3.02 -20.44
N GLY A 417 26.52 3.97 -19.83
CA GLY A 417 26.06 5.22 -20.44
C GLY A 417 24.69 5.14 -21.11
N GLU A 418 23.92 4.07 -20.91
CA GLU A 418 22.66 3.83 -21.63
C GLU A 418 21.46 4.32 -20.82
N LEU A 419 20.46 4.91 -21.49
CA LEU A 419 19.24 5.39 -20.83
C LEU A 419 18.43 4.21 -20.27
N PHE A 420 17.97 4.31 -19.02
CA PHE A 420 17.23 3.28 -18.33
C PHE A 420 15.96 3.85 -17.69
N TRP A 421 14.89 3.08 -17.75
CA TRP A 421 13.62 3.35 -17.06
C TRP A 421 13.22 2.08 -16.32
N SER A 422 13.09 2.17 -15.00
CA SER A 422 13.00 1.01 -14.12
C SER A 422 11.58 0.47 -14.06
N LEU A 423 11.31 -0.62 -14.76
CA LEU A 423 10.12 -1.45 -14.59
C LEU A 423 10.48 -2.63 -13.68
N GLY A 424 10.02 -2.63 -12.43
CA GLY A 424 10.46 -3.61 -11.43
C GLY A 424 9.35 -4.27 -10.63
N VAL A 425 9.76 -5.26 -9.83
CA VAL A 425 8.89 -6.05 -8.94
C VAL A 425 9.46 -6.05 -7.54
N ASP A 426 8.66 -5.60 -6.58
CA ASP A 426 8.96 -5.63 -5.15
C ASP A 426 8.54 -6.96 -4.52
N GLY A 427 9.13 -7.27 -3.37
CA GLY A 427 8.76 -8.43 -2.57
C GLY A 427 9.06 -9.75 -3.28
N LEU A 428 10.26 -9.88 -3.84
CA LEU A 428 10.77 -11.15 -4.39
C LEU A 428 11.22 -12.07 -3.23
N TRP A 429 10.24 -12.46 -2.41
CA TRP A 429 10.38 -13.38 -1.28
C TRP A 429 9.52 -14.63 -1.44
N PHE A 430 10.00 -15.72 -0.82
CA PHE A 430 9.30 -17.01 -0.77
C PHE A 430 8.59 -17.24 0.58
N ASP A 431 8.80 -16.37 1.57
CA ASP A 431 8.39 -16.51 2.97
C ASP A 431 7.30 -15.52 3.40
N ARG A 432 6.11 -15.66 2.79
CA ARG A 432 4.86 -15.03 3.23
C ARG A 432 3.96 -16.03 4.00
N PRO A 433 4.25 -16.36 5.27
CA PRO A 433 3.43 -17.29 6.05
C PRO A 433 2.08 -16.69 6.49
N THR A 434 1.12 -17.59 6.74
CA THR A 434 -0.13 -17.29 7.46
C THR A 434 -0.15 -17.98 8.83
N VAL A 435 -1.01 -17.51 9.73
CA VAL A 435 -1.22 -18.12 11.05
C VAL A 435 -2.28 -19.23 10.95
N VAL A 436 -1.93 -20.44 11.39
CA VAL A 436 -2.78 -21.65 11.28
C VAL A 436 -3.33 -22.16 12.62
N GLY A 437 -2.93 -21.54 13.73
CA GLY A 437 -3.39 -21.90 15.08
C GLY A 437 -2.53 -21.27 16.18
N THR A 438 -2.69 -21.73 17.41
CA THR A 438 -1.90 -21.28 18.58
C THR A 438 -1.45 -22.48 19.41
N THR A 439 -0.55 -22.27 20.38
CA THR A 439 -0.02 -23.33 21.25
C THR A 439 -0.75 -23.48 22.60
N ALA A 440 -1.76 -22.64 22.87
CA ALA A 440 -2.48 -22.61 24.14
C ALA A 440 -3.40 -23.84 24.28
N ALA A 441 -3.12 -24.70 25.27
CA ALA A 441 -3.83 -25.97 25.43
C ALA A 441 -5.28 -25.79 25.93
N GLY A 442 -6.24 -26.09 25.05
CA GLY A 442 -7.67 -26.09 25.35
C GLY A 442 -8.44 -25.13 24.43
N ASP A 443 -8.93 -25.65 23.31
CA ASP A 443 -9.64 -24.91 22.26
C ASP A 443 -11.05 -24.45 22.70
N VAL A 444 -11.09 -23.43 23.56
CA VAL A 444 -12.30 -22.75 24.02
C VAL A 444 -12.17 -21.25 23.80
N GLY A 445 -12.51 -20.83 22.58
CA GLY A 445 -12.54 -19.43 22.17
C GLY A 445 -12.05 -19.23 20.73
N TRP A 446 -11.89 -17.97 20.35
CA TRP A 446 -11.49 -17.49 19.02
C TRP A 446 -10.34 -18.26 18.33
N PRO A 447 -9.27 -18.74 19.02
CA PRO A 447 -8.19 -19.49 18.36
C PRO A 447 -8.61 -20.79 17.64
N GLY A 448 -9.71 -21.43 18.05
CA GLY A 448 -10.18 -22.66 17.41
C GLY A 448 -10.57 -22.45 15.95
N LEU A 449 -11.29 -21.35 15.66
CA LEU A 449 -11.75 -21.04 14.31
C LEU A 449 -10.59 -20.85 13.32
N ARG A 450 -9.43 -20.39 13.80
CA ARG A 450 -8.22 -20.26 12.99
C ARG A 450 -7.73 -21.60 12.47
N ARG A 451 -7.83 -22.69 13.23
CA ARG A 451 -7.49 -24.03 12.72
C ARG A 451 -8.55 -24.54 11.74
N ASP A 452 -9.83 -24.27 12.01
CA ASP A 452 -10.94 -24.77 11.19
C ASP A 452 -10.97 -24.19 9.75
N LEU A 453 -10.38 -23.02 9.52
CA LEU A 453 -10.18 -22.44 8.18
C LEU A 453 -9.45 -23.38 7.21
N PHE A 454 -8.58 -24.26 7.70
CA PHE A 454 -7.64 -25.03 6.87
C PHE A 454 -8.09 -26.50 6.73
N GLU A 455 -8.28 -26.96 5.50
CA GLU A 455 -8.49 -28.38 5.19
C GLU A 455 -7.31 -29.24 5.68
N TRP A 456 -6.10 -28.78 5.39
CA TRP A 456 -4.84 -29.41 5.77
C TRP A 456 -3.89 -28.36 6.35
N VAL A 457 -3.13 -28.79 7.35
CA VAL A 457 -1.93 -28.10 7.83
C VAL A 457 -0.84 -29.16 7.96
N ALA A 458 0.41 -28.78 7.73
CA ALA A 458 1.55 -29.66 7.90
C ALA A 458 1.76 -30.01 9.38
N ASP A 459 1.06 -31.02 9.90
CA ASP A 459 1.18 -31.54 11.28
C ASP A 459 1.54 -33.04 11.32
N GLY A 460 1.52 -33.74 10.17
CA GLY A 460 1.78 -35.17 10.08
C GLY A 460 3.27 -35.55 10.20
N PRO A 461 3.59 -36.80 10.58
CA PRO A 461 4.92 -37.40 10.38
C PRO A 461 5.38 -37.40 8.91
N GLU A 462 4.44 -37.61 7.99
CA GLU A 462 4.62 -37.51 6.54
C GLU A 462 4.99 -36.08 6.07
N ASP A 463 4.58 -35.06 6.83
CA ASP A 463 4.93 -33.65 6.60
C ASP A 463 6.26 -33.24 7.26
N ALA A 464 7.03 -34.18 7.83
CA ALA A 464 8.23 -33.85 8.62
C ALA A 464 9.31 -33.07 7.84
N TRP A 465 9.41 -33.30 6.52
CA TRP A 465 10.31 -32.60 5.61
C TRP A 465 9.91 -31.12 5.38
N LEU A 466 8.65 -30.75 5.63
CA LEU A 466 8.16 -29.36 5.57
C LEU A 466 8.50 -28.55 6.83
N ALA A 467 9.28 -29.10 7.78
CA ALA A 467 9.65 -28.43 9.03
C ALA A 467 10.18 -26.99 8.90
N PRO A 468 10.94 -26.58 7.86
CA PRO A 468 11.37 -25.18 7.70
C PRO A 468 10.23 -24.21 7.37
N PHE A 469 9.10 -24.71 6.84
CA PHE A 469 7.97 -23.92 6.34
C PHE A 469 6.79 -23.86 7.31
N ARG A 470 6.92 -24.48 8.49
CA ARG A 470 5.95 -24.47 9.60
C ARG A 470 6.61 -24.09 10.92
N ASP A 471 5.79 -23.78 11.92
CA ASP A 471 6.17 -23.78 13.35
C ASP A 471 7.42 -22.97 13.77
N SER A 472 7.77 -21.91 13.05
CA SER A 472 8.62 -20.88 13.65
C SER A 472 7.79 -20.19 14.74
N VAL A 473 8.10 -20.44 16.01
CA VAL A 473 7.51 -19.72 17.14
C VAL A 473 8.09 -18.30 17.16
N GLN A 474 7.53 -17.46 16.31
CA GLN A 474 7.64 -16.01 16.42
C GLN A 474 7.21 -15.61 17.85
N PRO A 475 7.95 -14.74 18.54
CA PRO A 475 7.70 -14.40 19.94
C PRO A 475 6.44 -13.53 20.08
N ARG A 476 5.29 -14.21 19.97
CA ARG A 476 3.91 -13.79 20.16
C ARG A 476 3.28 -12.93 19.06
N CYS A 477 2.25 -13.46 18.41
CA CYS A 477 1.24 -12.65 17.76
C CYS A 477 0.62 -11.68 18.79
N TYR A 478 0.34 -10.43 18.39
CA TYR A 478 -0.18 -9.38 19.28
C TYR A 478 0.59 -9.23 20.61
N GLY A 479 1.89 -9.57 20.65
CA GLY A 479 2.72 -9.48 21.87
C GLY A 479 2.27 -10.36 23.04
N THR A 480 1.30 -11.26 22.83
CA THR A 480 0.59 -12.01 23.89
C THR A 480 0.42 -13.51 23.65
N VAL A 481 0.29 -13.99 22.40
CA VAL A 481 -0.03 -15.41 22.12
C VAL A 481 0.96 -16.05 21.14
N ASP A 482 1.53 -17.20 21.54
CA ASP A 482 2.41 -18.02 20.68
C ASP A 482 1.61 -18.71 19.57
N CYS A 483 1.99 -18.44 18.31
CA CYS A 483 1.28 -18.87 17.11
C CYS A 483 1.94 -20.07 16.42
N LYS A 484 1.13 -20.94 15.80
CA LYS A 484 1.56 -21.81 14.72
C LYS A 484 1.45 -21.07 13.38
N ILE A 485 2.44 -21.22 12.51
CA ILE A 485 2.44 -20.62 11.17
C ILE A 485 2.66 -21.69 10.09
N LEU A 486 2.23 -21.39 8.86
CA LEU A 486 2.49 -22.21 7.68
C LEU A 486 2.72 -21.31 6.44
N ASN A 487 3.78 -21.59 5.69
CA ASN A 487 4.10 -20.93 4.44
C ASN A 487 3.66 -21.79 3.24
N PHE A 488 2.41 -21.63 2.80
CA PHE A 488 1.85 -22.39 1.68
C PHE A 488 2.63 -22.18 0.36
N TYR A 489 3.12 -20.97 0.09
CA TYR A 489 3.93 -20.71 -1.12
C TYR A 489 5.22 -21.52 -1.08
N GLY A 490 6.00 -21.45 0.00
CA GLY A 490 7.22 -22.25 0.18
C GLY A 490 6.99 -23.76 0.11
N VAL A 491 5.87 -24.26 0.65
CA VAL A 491 5.44 -25.67 0.50
C VAL A 491 5.16 -26.02 -0.98
N ASN A 492 4.48 -25.14 -1.72
CA ASN A 492 4.18 -25.36 -3.14
C ASN A 492 5.43 -25.28 -4.03
N LEU A 493 6.38 -24.38 -3.73
CA LEU A 493 7.68 -24.36 -4.38
C LEU A 493 8.44 -25.69 -4.19
N ALA A 494 8.36 -26.29 -3.01
CA ALA A 494 8.98 -27.59 -2.74
C ALA A 494 8.32 -28.71 -3.55
N ARG A 495 6.97 -28.78 -3.56
CA ARG A 495 6.19 -29.70 -4.42
C ARG A 495 6.55 -29.54 -5.89
N LYS A 496 6.69 -28.30 -6.36
CA LYS A 496 6.94 -27.92 -7.76
C LYS A 496 8.32 -28.33 -8.26
N TYR A 497 9.39 -27.91 -7.59
CA TYR A 497 10.75 -28.10 -8.10
C TYR A 497 11.40 -29.41 -7.63
N ARG A 498 10.94 -30.02 -6.53
CA ARG A 498 11.47 -31.30 -6.00
C ARG A 498 10.37 -32.18 -5.39
N PRO A 499 9.45 -32.73 -6.19
CA PRO A 499 8.50 -33.72 -5.68
C PRO A 499 9.22 -34.95 -5.09
N PHE A 500 8.90 -35.28 -3.82
CA PHE A 500 9.21 -36.53 -3.12
C PHE A 500 10.69 -36.86 -2.75
N ASP A 501 11.53 -35.86 -2.46
CA ASP A 501 12.86 -36.08 -1.85
C ASP A 501 12.85 -35.75 -0.33
N PRO A 502 12.92 -36.75 0.58
CA PRO A 502 12.87 -36.52 2.02
C PRO A 502 14.14 -35.90 2.62
N ASP A 503 15.26 -35.83 1.86
CA ASP A 503 16.49 -35.14 2.28
C ASP A 503 16.50 -33.65 1.86
N LEU A 504 15.39 -33.13 1.30
CA LEU A 504 15.22 -31.81 0.66
C LEU A 504 15.74 -30.59 1.43
N CYS A 505 15.68 -30.66 2.74
CA CYS A 505 16.26 -29.67 3.63
C CYS A 505 17.01 -30.51 4.66
N PRO A 506 18.36 -30.47 4.73
CA PRO A 506 19.11 -31.36 5.61
C PRO A 506 18.55 -31.28 7.02
N GLY A 507 18.20 -32.42 7.64
CA GLY A 507 17.41 -32.50 8.89
C GLY A 507 18.01 -31.86 10.16
N THR A 508 19.07 -31.07 10.01
CA THR A 508 19.69 -30.19 11.00
C THR A 508 19.46 -28.70 10.73
N SER A 509 18.93 -28.30 9.57
CA SER A 509 18.55 -26.93 9.29
C SER A 509 17.12 -26.64 9.76
N THR A 510 16.95 -25.44 10.33
CA THR A 510 15.67 -24.85 10.70
C THR A 510 15.36 -23.61 9.87
N ARG A 511 15.97 -23.45 8.69
CA ARG A 511 15.87 -22.25 7.84
C ARG A 511 15.49 -22.62 6.41
N PRO A 512 14.37 -22.08 5.86
CA PRO A 512 13.96 -22.30 4.47
C PRO A 512 15.07 -22.19 3.43
N ARG A 513 15.90 -21.14 3.50
CA ARG A 513 16.95 -20.83 2.52
C ARG A 513 18.01 -21.92 2.32
N ASP A 514 18.16 -22.84 3.29
CA ASP A 514 19.14 -23.92 3.20
C ASP A 514 18.62 -25.11 2.33
N CYS A 515 17.35 -25.06 1.86
CA CYS A 515 16.72 -26.07 1.00
C CYS A 515 17.09 -25.84 -0.49
N PRO A 516 17.73 -26.79 -1.21
CA PRO A 516 18.29 -26.53 -2.54
C PRO A 516 17.28 -26.14 -3.64
N PHE A 517 15.99 -26.47 -3.48
CA PHE A 517 14.96 -26.15 -4.48
C PHE A 517 14.73 -24.64 -4.62
N LEU A 518 15.05 -23.83 -3.61
CA LEU A 518 14.95 -22.37 -3.69
C LEU A 518 15.91 -21.78 -4.73
N ARG A 519 17.03 -22.48 -5.03
CA ARG A 519 17.91 -22.10 -6.15
C ARG A 519 17.23 -22.30 -7.50
N ASP A 520 16.47 -23.38 -7.67
CA ASP A 520 15.68 -23.60 -8.90
C ASP A 520 14.59 -22.53 -9.04
N TRP A 521 13.95 -22.14 -7.94
CA TRP A 521 12.97 -21.05 -7.92
C TRP A 521 13.60 -19.68 -8.26
N VAL A 522 14.79 -19.34 -7.74
CA VAL A 522 15.51 -18.12 -8.13
C VAL A 522 15.93 -18.17 -9.60
N GLU A 523 16.35 -19.33 -10.11
CA GLU A 523 16.68 -19.56 -11.53
C GLU A 523 15.48 -19.32 -12.45
N VAL A 524 14.32 -19.91 -12.12
CA VAL A 524 13.07 -19.69 -12.86
C VAL A 524 12.53 -18.27 -12.70
N THR A 525 12.61 -17.67 -11.51
CA THR A 525 12.13 -16.31 -11.27
C THR A 525 12.98 -15.27 -12.00
N MET A 526 14.30 -15.44 -12.05
CA MET A 526 15.20 -14.58 -12.84
C MET A 526 14.96 -14.72 -14.35
N HIS A 527 14.62 -15.92 -14.85
CA HIS A 527 14.18 -16.11 -16.23
C HIS A 527 12.87 -15.37 -16.50
N ARG A 528 11.81 -15.71 -15.74
CA ARG A 528 10.47 -15.11 -15.84
C ARG A 528 10.52 -13.58 -15.82
N LEU A 529 11.22 -12.97 -14.87
CA LEU A 529 11.34 -11.52 -14.79
C LEU A 529 11.87 -10.92 -16.11
N GLY A 530 12.91 -11.51 -16.69
CA GLY A 530 13.48 -11.01 -17.94
C GLY A 530 12.62 -11.29 -19.17
N GLU A 531 12.09 -12.51 -19.29
CA GLU A 531 11.16 -12.95 -20.34
C GLU A 531 9.88 -12.11 -20.36
N TRP A 532 9.37 -11.75 -19.18
CA TRP A 532 8.17 -10.91 -19.02
C TRP A 532 8.47 -9.41 -19.25
N GLY A 533 9.75 -9.03 -19.36
CA GLY A 533 10.19 -7.66 -19.66
C GLY A 533 10.39 -6.76 -18.43
N PHE A 534 10.35 -7.30 -17.21
CA PHE A 534 10.83 -6.58 -16.03
C PHE A 534 12.35 -6.41 -16.12
N ASN A 535 12.83 -5.23 -15.75
CA ASN A 535 14.24 -4.88 -15.83
C ASN A 535 14.90 -4.51 -14.49
N THR A 536 14.12 -4.43 -13.41
CA THR A 536 14.61 -4.20 -12.05
C THR A 536 14.07 -5.23 -11.06
N ALA A 537 14.95 -5.85 -10.26
CA ALA A 537 14.54 -6.45 -9.00
C ALA A 537 14.31 -5.32 -8.00
N GLY A 538 13.06 -5.16 -7.56
CA GLY A 538 12.61 -4.07 -6.70
C GLY A 538 13.02 -4.24 -5.25
N ALA A 539 12.37 -3.49 -4.36
CA ALA A 539 12.52 -3.62 -2.91
C ALA A 539 12.28 -5.05 -2.42
N TRP A 540 12.90 -5.39 -1.28
CA TRP A 540 12.64 -6.64 -0.56
C TRP A 540 12.75 -7.93 -1.39
N HIS A 541 13.82 -8.05 -2.19
CA HIS A 541 14.24 -9.35 -2.73
C HIS A 541 15.10 -10.11 -1.72
N VAL A 542 14.93 -11.43 -1.63
CA VAL A 542 15.75 -12.26 -0.73
C VAL A 542 17.22 -12.31 -1.19
N PRO A 543 18.20 -12.46 -0.27
CA PRO A 543 19.64 -12.35 -0.59
C PRO A 543 20.12 -13.31 -1.69
N GLU A 544 19.44 -14.45 -1.87
CA GLU A 544 19.74 -15.44 -2.90
C GLU A 544 19.60 -14.87 -4.33
N PHE A 545 18.75 -13.84 -4.54
CA PHE A 545 18.72 -13.09 -5.80
C PHE A 545 19.96 -12.22 -6.01
N ALA A 546 20.53 -11.69 -4.93
CA ALA A 546 21.74 -10.88 -5.03
C ALA A 546 22.95 -11.75 -5.40
N ASP A 547 23.11 -12.91 -4.77
CA ASP A 547 24.13 -13.90 -5.12
C ASP A 547 24.01 -14.38 -6.58
N ALA A 548 22.78 -14.51 -7.11
CA ALA A 548 22.45 -15.02 -8.45
C ALA A 548 22.89 -14.12 -9.64
N THR A 549 24.02 -13.44 -9.54
CA THR A 549 24.70 -12.68 -10.60
C THR A 549 24.93 -13.49 -11.89
N TRP A 550 25.09 -14.82 -11.79
CA TRP A 550 25.26 -15.72 -12.94
C TRP A 550 23.98 -15.94 -13.77
N LEU A 551 22.81 -15.49 -13.28
CA LEU A 551 21.50 -15.60 -13.95
C LEU A 551 21.05 -14.28 -14.63
N THR A 552 21.97 -13.34 -14.81
CA THR A 552 21.73 -12.01 -15.42
C THR A 552 21.49 -12.04 -16.94
N ALA A 553 20.96 -13.15 -17.49
CA ALA A 553 20.78 -13.40 -18.92
C ALA A 553 19.93 -12.33 -19.60
N GLU A 554 18.60 -12.43 -19.54
CA GLU A 554 17.76 -11.78 -20.56
C GLU A 554 16.95 -10.55 -20.10
N GLY A 555 16.89 -10.20 -18.79
CA GLY A 555 16.24 -8.92 -18.45
C GLY A 555 16.53 -8.20 -17.13
N ILE A 556 16.87 -8.83 -15.99
CA ILE A 556 17.17 -8.03 -14.77
C ILE A 556 18.51 -7.30 -14.91
N ARG A 557 18.45 -5.96 -14.95
CA ARG A 557 19.59 -5.02 -15.10
C ARG A 557 19.77 -4.14 -13.87
N GLY A 558 18.68 -3.71 -13.23
CA GLY A 558 18.67 -3.02 -11.95
C GLY A 558 18.36 -3.94 -10.76
N ARG A 559 18.91 -3.61 -9.59
CA ARG A 559 18.56 -4.18 -8.28
C ARG A 559 18.49 -3.04 -7.26
N THR A 560 17.30 -2.67 -6.79
CA THR A 560 17.13 -1.63 -5.78
C THR A 560 16.88 -2.26 -4.42
N VAL A 561 17.75 -2.03 -3.45
CA VAL A 561 17.64 -2.68 -2.13
C VAL A 561 17.04 -1.72 -1.11
N VAL A 562 16.23 -2.23 -0.18
CA VAL A 562 15.79 -1.48 1.01
C VAL A 562 16.79 -1.71 2.13
N PHE A 563 17.20 -0.63 2.79
CA PHE A 563 18.00 -0.64 3.99
C PHE A 563 17.17 -0.14 5.18
N PRO A 564 16.55 -1.04 5.98
CA PRO A 564 15.66 -0.66 7.06
C PRO A 564 16.45 -0.32 8.34
N ILE A 565 16.68 0.96 8.59
CA ILE A 565 17.27 1.47 9.83
C ILE A 565 16.30 1.21 11.01
N LEU A 566 14.99 1.31 10.78
CA LEU A 566 13.97 1.05 11.83
C LEU A 566 14.02 -0.37 12.40
N GLU A 567 14.38 -1.36 11.59
CA GLU A 567 14.33 -2.77 12.01
C GLU A 567 15.49 -3.13 12.93
N GLY A 568 16.68 -2.58 12.69
CA GLY A 568 17.80 -2.62 13.65
C GLY A 568 17.52 -1.86 14.96
N LEU A 569 16.43 -1.09 15.01
CA LEU A 569 16.08 -0.18 16.11
C LEU A 569 14.90 -0.63 16.99
N TRP A 570 14.16 -1.69 16.66
CA TRP A 570 13.15 -2.29 17.56
C TRP A 570 13.70 -2.70 18.93
N HIS A 571 15.03 -2.73 19.08
CA HIS A 571 15.76 -3.02 20.31
C HIS A 571 16.09 -1.80 21.18
N LEU A 572 15.84 -0.57 20.71
CA LEU A 572 15.87 0.61 21.57
C LEU A 572 14.55 0.78 22.35
N GLU A 573 14.66 1.28 23.57
CA GLU A 573 13.53 1.44 24.48
C GLU A 573 12.49 2.43 23.94
N ASN A 574 11.20 2.20 24.25
CA ASN A 574 10.04 2.96 23.75
C ASN A 574 10.12 4.50 23.93
N GLU A 575 11.04 4.99 24.77
CA GLU A 575 11.30 6.42 25.01
C GLU A 575 12.01 7.12 23.83
N ALA A 576 12.53 6.36 22.86
CA ALA A 576 13.20 6.87 21.66
C ALA A 576 12.25 7.13 20.47
N HIS A 577 10.95 6.85 20.61
CA HIS A 577 9.96 6.96 19.53
C HIS A 577 9.09 8.21 19.64
N VAL A 578 8.69 8.74 18.49
CA VAL A 578 7.74 9.84 18.33
C VAL A 578 6.65 9.40 17.33
N GLY A 579 5.38 9.69 17.63
CA GLY A 579 4.27 9.44 16.72
C GLY A 579 2.89 9.63 17.39
N PRO A 580 1.81 9.55 16.60
CA PRO A 580 0.44 9.75 17.07
C PRO A 580 -0.08 8.78 18.14
N THR A 581 -1.32 9.06 18.56
CA THR A 581 -2.12 8.38 19.60
C THR A 581 -2.21 6.85 19.46
N PRO A 582 -2.52 6.11 20.56
CA PRO A 582 -2.57 4.65 20.55
C PRO A 582 -3.53 4.05 19.50
N GLY A 583 -2.94 3.51 18.43
CA GLY A 583 -3.64 2.88 17.31
C GLY A 583 -2.75 2.78 16.07
N THR A 584 -1.94 3.81 15.80
CA THR A 584 -1.00 3.91 14.66
C THR A 584 0.34 3.20 14.90
N ALA A 585 0.40 2.21 15.80
CA ALA A 585 1.64 1.72 16.40
C ALA A 585 2.66 1.06 15.44
N LEU A 586 2.26 0.80 14.19
CA LEU A 586 3.13 0.32 13.10
C LEU A 586 4.05 1.42 12.53
N TRP A 587 3.64 2.69 12.64
CA TRP A 587 4.24 3.83 11.92
C TRP A 587 4.93 4.82 12.86
N ARG A 588 5.88 4.34 13.66
CA ARG A 588 6.63 5.18 14.61
C ARG A 588 7.83 5.84 13.94
N MET A 589 8.02 7.13 14.18
CA MET A 589 9.27 7.82 13.87
C MET A 589 10.25 7.67 15.04
N TYR A 590 11.55 7.69 14.76
CA TYR A 590 12.57 7.80 15.82
C TYR A 590 12.86 9.27 16.13
N ASP A 591 13.20 9.58 17.37
CA ASP A 591 13.79 10.87 17.71
C ASP A 591 15.17 11.01 17.05
N VAL A 592 15.21 11.65 15.90
CA VAL A 592 16.43 11.82 15.09
C VAL A 592 17.45 12.76 15.74
N PHE A 593 17.09 13.46 16.82
CA PHE A 593 18.00 14.29 17.62
C PHE A 593 18.57 13.55 18.83
N ASP A 594 18.07 12.36 19.15
CA ASP A 594 18.66 11.49 20.17
C ASP A 594 20.09 11.08 19.73
N PRO A 595 21.13 11.24 20.57
CA PRO A 595 22.49 10.81 20.23
C PRO A 595 22.61 9.32 19.85
N ARG A 596 21.66 8.48 20.27
CA ARG A 596 21.55 7.08 19.84
C ARG A 596 21.31 6.96 18.33
N PHE A 597 20.58 7.90 17.70
CA PHE A 597 20.37 7.91 16.26
C PHE A 597 21.67 8.14 15.48
N ASP A 598 22.49 9.13 15.84
CA ASP A 598 23.81 9.29 15.18
C ASP A 598 24.75 8.10 15.48
N ALA A 599 24.66 7.49 16.67
CA ALA A 599 25.50 6.35 17.07
C ALA A 599 25.27 5.08 16.22
N LEU A 600 24.10 4.93 15.59
CA LEU A 600 23.80 3.84 14.64
C LEU A 600 24.78 3.79 13.46
N PHE A 601 25.14 4.98 12.96
CA PHE A 601 25.92 5.16 11.75
C PHE A 601 27.44 5.20 12.02
N ALA A 602 27.82 5.36 13.29
CA ALA A 602 29.20 5.32 13.75
C ALA A 602 29.77 3.89 13.68
N ALA A 603 31.07 3.75 13.39
CA ALA A 603 31.79 2.52 13.70
C ALA A 603 31.94 2.41 15.23
N THR A 604 31.76 1.22 15.81
CA THR A 604 31.95 1.09 17.26
C THR A 604 33.44 1.22 17.59
N SER A 605 33.77 2.00 18.62
CA SER A 605 35.14 2.24 19.06
C SER A 605 35.83 0.99 19.66
N ALA A 606 35.12 -0.14 19.74
CA ALA A 606 35.64 -1.45 20.09
C ALA A 606 36.24 -2.23 18.88
N GLY A 607 36.19 -1.68 17.66
CA GLY A 607 36.73 -2.33 16.46
C GLY A 607 35.79 -3.35 15.79
N GLY A 608 34.52 -3.37 16.19
CA GLY A 608 33.44 -3.99 15.42
C GLY A 608 32.66 -2.93 14.64
N ASP A 609 32.25 -3.25 13.42
CA ASP A 609 31.27 -2.43 12.71
C ASP A 609 29.91 -2.44 13.42
N SER A 610 29.14 -1.35 13.26
CA SER A 610 27.75 -1.29 13.72
C SER A 610 26.92 -2.37 13.00
N PRO A 611 25.88 -2.97 13.62
CA PRO A 611 24.99 -3.93 12.95
C PRO A 611 24.54 -3.43 11.58
N LEU A 612 24.08 -2.18 11.52
CA LEU A 612 23.64 -1.49 10.29
C LEU A 612 24.72 -1.39 9.20
N VAL A 613 26.01 -1.45 9.53
CA VAL A 613 27.09 -1.52 8.53
C VAL A 613 27.28 -2.95 8.03
N ALA A 614 27.17 -3.94 8.91
CA ALA A 614 27.20 -5.36 8.52
C ALA A 614 25.97 -5.70 7.66
N ASP A 615 24.80 -5.16 8.00
CA ASP A 615 23.57 -5.29 7.23
C ASP A 615 23.72 -4.64 5.84
N LEU A 616 24.23 -3.39 5.78
CA LEU A 616 24.52 -2.69 4.51
C LEU A 616 25.52 -3.47 3.62
N ALA A 617 26.55 -4.07 4.21
CA ALA A 617 27.48 -4.94 3.48
C ALA A 617 26.79 -6.24 3.01
N GLY A 618 25.87 -6.78 3.82
CA GLY A 618 25.04 -7.95 3.51
C GLY A 618 23.97 -7.71 2.44
N LEU A 619 23.72 -6.47 2.02
CA LEU A 619 22.79 -6.17 0.93
C LEU A 619 23.31 -6.53 -0.47
N HIS A 620 24.59 -6.88 -0.63
CA HIS A 620 25.20 -7.30 -1.89
C HIS A 620 24.87 -6.37 -3.09
N CYS A 621 24.80 -5.05 -2.81
CA CYS A 621 24.51 -3.98 -3.76
C CYS A 621 25.72 -3.70 -4.69
N ASP A 622 26.01 -4.67 -5.55
CA ASP A 622 27.15 -4.67 -6.45
C ASP A 622 27.13 -3.49 -7.42
N HIS A 623 28.30 -2.88 -7.65
CA HIS A 623 28.39 -1.57 -8.28
C HIS A 623 27.76 -1.49 -9.67
N ALA A 624 27.91 -2.56 -10.45
CA ALA A 624 27.36 -2.68 -11.79
C ALA A 624 25.83 -2.78 -11.79
N PHE A 625 25.21 -3.56 -10.89
CA PHE A 625 23.80 -3.93 -10.98
C PHE A 625 22.87 -3.18 -10.03
N CYS A 626 23.39 -2.46 -9.03
CA CYS A 626 22.60 -1.77 -8.03
C CYS A 626 22.51 -0.25 -8.34
N PRO A 627 21.35 0.28 -8.83
CA PRO A 627 21.21 1.70 -9.11
C PRO A 627 21.28 2.54 -7.84
N GLY A 628 20.72 2.04 -6.75
CA GLY A 628 20.67 2.75 -5.49
C GLY A 628 19.96 1.98 -4.38
N LEU A 629 19.90 2.65 -3.23
CA LEU A 629 19.34 2.13 -1.99
C LEU A 629 18.14 2.99 -1.58
N PHE A 630 16.99 2.34 -1.39
CA PHE A 630 15.94 2.88 -0.53
C PHE A 630 16.42 2.77 0.92
N VAL A 631 16.05 3.70 1.78
CA VAL A 631 16.44 3.68 3.21
C VAL A 631 15.21 3.95 4.04
N ASP A 632 14.81 2.98 4.85
CA ASP A 632 13.46 2.86 5.43
C ASP A 632 12.32 2.82 4.38
N ASN A 633 11.07 2.70 4.86
CA ASN A 633 9.85 2.65 4.05
C ASN A 633 8.71 3.32 4.83
N GLU A 634 7.89 4.16 4.17
CA GLU A 634 6.62 4.70 4.68
C GLU A 634 6.65 5.29 6.10
N LEU A 635 7.76 5.95 6.45
CA LEU A 635 7.92 6.70 7.69
C LEU A 635 6.79 7.74 7.88
N TYR A 636 6.26 7.83 9.11
CA TYR A 636 5.20 8.80 9.42
C TYR A 636 5.76 10.21 9.63
N TRP A 637 5.72 10.99 8.55
CA TRP A 637 6.18 12.38 8.52
C TRP A 637 5.09 13.42 8.87
N GLY A 638 3.84 12.99 9.02
CA GLY A 638 2.65 13.84 8.83
C GLY A 638 2.10 13.72 7.40
N GLU A 639 0.88 14.22 7.18
CA GLU A 639 0.14 14.05 5.92
C GLU A 639 -0.35 15.38 5.35
N TRP A 640 -0.05 15.66 4.07
CA TRP A 640 -0.52 16.85 3.37
C TRP A 640 -1.92 16.67 2.77
N TYR A 641 -2.77 17.68 2.96
CA TYR A 641 -4.11 17.76 2.36
C TYR A 641 -4.43 19.16 1.80
N PRO A 642 -5.22 19.24 0.70
CA PRO A 642 -5.63 20.51 0.10
C PRO A 642 -6.54 21.33 1.00
N GLU A 643 -6.64 22.63 0.71
CA GLU A 643 -7.53 23.56 1.40
C GLU A 643 -8.98 23.05 1.48
N GLY A 644 -9.66 23.37 2.58
CA GLY A 644 -11.02 22.90 2.86
C GLY A 644 -11.11 21.52 3.53
N VAL A 645 -10.04 20.71 3.56
CA VAL A 645 -10.02 19.46 4.34
C VAL A 645 -9.95 19.77 5.85
N PRO A 646 -10.86 19.21 6.68
CA PRO A 646 -10.84 19.40 8.13
C PRO A 646 -9.56 18.86 8.80
N ASN A 647 -9.05 19.65 9.74
CA ASN A 647 -7.88 19.37 10.57
C ASN A 647 -6.59 19.10 9.76
N ARG A 648 -6.43 19.73 8.60
CA ARG A 648 -5.30 19.45 7.69
C ARG A 648 -3.95 19.98 8.14
N LEU A 649 -3.89 21.04 8.96
CA LEU A 649 -2.61 21.54 9.48
C LEU A 649 -2.13 20.67 10.66
N GLU A 650 -3.09 20.16 11.42
CA GLU A 650 -2.89 19.19 12.49
C GLU A 650 -2.32 17.89 11.90
N ARG A 651 -2.88 17.35 10.80
CA ARG A 651 -2.32 16.20 10.07
C ARG A 651 -0.94 16.47 9.47
N LEU A 652 -0.75 17.66 8.90
CA LEU A 652 0.52 18.05 8.25
C LEU A 652 1.68 18.11 9.25
N TYR A 653 1.42 18.57 10.48
CA TYR A 653 2.42 18.74 11.52
C TYR A 653 2.31 17.71 12.67
N ASP A 654 1.55 16.63 12.51
CA ASP A 654 1.23 15.69 13.60
C ASP A 654 2.48 15.11 14.27
N LEU A 655 3.52 14.79 13.50
CA LEU A 655 4.83 14.38 14.01
C LEU A 655 5.45 15.43 14.97
N VAL A 656 5.39 16.73 14.61
CA VAL A 656 5.90 17.82 15.45
C VAL A 656 5.00 18.03 16.67
N LEU A 657 3.68 17.94 16.50
CA LEU A 657 2.72 18.07 17.59
C LEU A 657 2.86 16.94 18.61
N ALA A 658 3.17 15.70 18.17
CA ALA A 658 3.50 14.58 19.04
C ALA A 658 4.79 14.80 19.85
N VAL A 659 5.82 15.44 19.27
CA VAL A 659 7.00 15.90 20.06
C VAL A 659 6.58 16.92 21.12
N LEU A 660 5.80 17.93 20.74
CA LEU A 660 5.43 19.04 21.62
C LEU A 660 4.49 18.59 22.77
N ALA A 661 3.59 17.65 22.50
CA ALA A 661 2.76 16.99 23.52
C ALA A 661 3.60 16.20 24.55
N HIS A 662 4.75 15.67 24.16
CA HIS A 662 5.55 14.82 25.04
C HIS A 662 6.15 15.61 26.22
N SER A 663 5.62 15.38 27.43
CA SER A 663 6.11 15.95 28.69
C SER A 663 7.17 15.08 29.39
N GLY A 664 7.44 13.88 28.85
CA GLY A 664 8.54 13.01 29.29
C GLY A 664 8.12 11.92 30.28
N SER A 665 8.49 10.67 29.99
CA SER A 665 8.56 9.65 31.03
C SER A 665 9.56 10.08 32.12
N ALA A 666 9.16 9.92 33.39
CA ALA A 666 9.91 10.37 34.56
C ALA A 666 10.39 11.85 34.53
N GLY A 667 9.73 12.73 33.75
CA GLY A 667 10.03 14.16 33.72
C GLY A 667 11.29 14.55 32.93
N ARG A 668 11.67 13.77 31.92
CA ARG A 668 12.72 14.15 30.95
C ARG A 668 12.11 14.37 29.55
N PRO A 669 12.23 15.56 28.94
CA PRO A 669 11.83 15.76 27.55
C PRO A 669 12.69 14.90 26.62
N ASN A 670 12.14 14.51 25.47
CA ASN A 670 12.92 13.86 24.41
C ASN A 670 13.86 14.86 23.72
N ALA A 671 14.81 14.36 22.93
CA ALA A 671 15.86 15.18 22.32
C ALA A 671 15.30 16.11 21.24
N ALA A 672 14.27 15.68 20.51
CA ALA A 672 13.53 16.52 19.56
C ALA A 672 12.91 17.74 20.25
N LYS A 673 12.25 17.59 21.41
CA LYS A 673 11.66 18.74 22.13
C LYS A 673 12.75 19.67 22.71
N LEU A 674 13.90 19.12 23.10
CA LEU A 674 15.07 19.89 23.52
C LEU A 674 15.64 20.74 22.37
N GLU A 675 15.74 20.20 21.15
CA GLU A 675 16.21 20.94 19.98
C GLU A 675 15.16 21.91 19.42
N PHE A 676 13.88 21.55 19.47
CA PHE A 676 12.79 22.44 19.11
C PHE A 676 12.79 23.69 20.00
N ARG A 677 13.10 23.54 21.29
CA ARG A 677 13.37 24.68 22.19
C ARG A 677 14.56 25.51 21.72
N THR A 678 15.68 24.90 21.31
CA THR A 678 16.85 25.62 20.76
C THR A 678 16.50 26.46 19.53
N ILE A 679 15.73 25.89 18.60
CA ILE A 679 15.29 26.56 17.37
C ILE A 679 14.38 27.76 17.69
N LEU A 680 13.43 27.58 18.60
CA LEU A 680 12.52 28.66 19.04
C LEU A 680 13.26 29.75 19.84
N GLN A 681 14.28 29.39 20.63
CA GLN A 681 15.16 30.34 21.33
C GLN A 681 15.99 31.21 20.37
N ALA A 682 16.26 30.76 19.15
CA ALA A 682 16.90 31.56 18.12
C ALA A 682 15.94 32.52 17.38
N ARG A 683 14.61 32.35 17.56
CA ARG A 683 13.56 33.17 16.95
C ARG A 683 12.91 34.18 17.91
N TYR A 684 12.76 33.83 19.19
CA TYR A 684 12.03 34.63 20.18
C TYR A 684 12.94 35.06 21.34
N ASP A 685 13.03 36.37 21.59
CA ASP A 685 13.85 36.96 22.67
C ASP A 685 13.47 36.42 24.07
N SER A 686 12.19 36.08 24.28
CA SER A 686 11.74 35.40 25.49
C SER A 686 10.63 34.38 25.22
N ILE A 687 10.45 33.45 26.17
CA ILE A 687 9.36 32.49 26.18
C ILE A 687 7.96 33.16 26.23
N THR A 688 7.88 34.38 26.77
CA THR A 688 6.64 35.17 26.78
C THR A 688 6.24 35.62 25.37
N ASP A 689 7.23 35.90 24.52
CA ASP A 689 7.01 36.29 23.12
C ASP A 689 6.54 35.08 22.30
N LEU A 690 7.15 33.91 22.51
CA LEU A 690 6.66 32.63 21.96
C LEU A 690 5.21 32.36 22.38
N ALA A 691 4.92 32.39 23.69
CA ALA A 691 3.59 32.14 24.23
C ALA A 691 2.54 33.10 23.65
N THR A 692 2.90 34.39 23.50
CA THR A 692 2.06 35.42 22.88
C THR A 692 1.84 35.17 21.39
N ALA A 693 2.89 34.79 20.65
CA ALA A 693 2.81 34.52 19.21
C ALA A 693 2.01 33.25 18.86
N TRP A 694 2.06 32.23 19.73
CA TRP A 694 1.31 30.98 19.62
C TRP A 694 -0.09 31.05 20.24
N GLY A 695 -0.40 32.08 21.04
CA GLY A 695 -1.69 32.23 21.73
C GLY A 695 -1.89 31.26 22.90
N VAL A 696 -0.81 30.71 23.47
CA VAL A 696 -0.84 29.71 24.54
C VAL A 696 -0.38 30.27 25.89
N THR A 697 -0.74 29.59 26.97
CA THR A 697 -0.16 29.83 28.31
C THR A 697 0.92 28.80 28.57
N LEU A 698 2.15 29.25 28.81
CA LEU A 698 3.27 28.42 29.26
C LEU A 698 3.61 28.80 30.70
N GLY A 699 3.80 27.82 31.59
CA GLY A 699 4.24 28.05 32.96
C GLY A 699 3.32 28.91 33.84
N GLY A 700 3.92 29.59 34.82
CA GLY A 700 3.23 30.45 35.79
C GLY A 700 3.34 31.96 35.49
N THR A 701 3.31 32.80 36.53
CA THR A 701 3.36 34.28 36.39
C THR A 701 4.71 34.85 35.94
N ALA A 702 5.72 34.01 35.75
CA ALA A 702 7.04 34.35 35.25
C ALA A 702 7.63 33.12 34.54
N PRO A 703 7.21 32.83 33.29
CA PRO A 703 7.61 31.61 32.58
C PRO A 703 9.08 31.61 32.17
N THR A 704 9.59 30.40 31.99
CA THR A 704 10.96 30.09 31.58
C THR A 704 10.98 29.14 30.38
N TRP A 705 12.13 29.00 29.72
CA TRP A 705 12.29 28.04 28.63
C TRP A 705 12.26 26.57 29.07
N ASP A 706 12.26 26.28 30.37
CA ASP A 706 12.09 24.92 30.90
C ASP A 706 10.60 24.60 31.22
N ASP A 707 9.74 25.62 31.35
CA ASP A 707 8.29 25.44 31.33
C ASP A 707 7.83 24.89 29.96
N PHE A 708 8.45 25.28 28.85
CA PHE A 708 8.17 24.73 27.50
C PHE A 708 8.43 23.22 27.43
N LEU A 709 9.50 22.74 28.08
CA LEU A 709 9.88 21.32 28.06
C LEU A 709 8.89 20.48 28.89
N SER A 710 8.50 21.00 30.05
CA SER A 710 7.64 20.31 31.02
C SER A 710 6.13 20.44 30.73
N THR A 711 5.71 21.45 29.95
CA THR A 711 4.32 21.62 29.52
C THR A 711 3.96 20.60 28.44
N ASP A 712 2.83 19.91 28.61
CA ASP A 712 2.16 19.16 27.53
C ASP A 712 1.45 20.16 26.60
N LEU A 713 1.82 20.14 25.31
CA LEU A 713 1.32 21.05 24.29
C LEU A 713 0.35 20.38 23.29
N ALA A 714 -0.23 19.21 23.62
CA ALA A 714 -1.31 18.61 22.84
C ALA A 714 -2.51 19.57 22.64
N GLY A 715 -2.70 20.51 23.57
CA GLY A 715 -3.68 21.60 23.47
C GLY A 715 -3.46 22.64 22.36
N LEU A 716 -2.40 22.51 21.53
CA LEU A 716 -2.17 23.37 20.36
C LEU A 716 -3.16 23.11 19.20
N LEU A 717 -3.73 21.91 19.13
CA LEU A 717 -4.58 21.45 18.00
C LEU A 717 -5.66 22.46 17.57
N PRO A 718 -6.54 23.01 18.45
CA PRO A 718 -7.60 23.95 18.03
C PRO A 718 -7.12 25.38 17.74
N VAL A 719 -5.80 25.63 17.64
CA VAL A 719 -5.20 26.98 17.55
C VAL A 719 -4.42 27.20 16.25
N ILE A 720 -4.16 26.16 15.44
CA ILE A 720 -3.34 26.27 14.23
C ILE A 720 -4.10 26.94 13.09
N ALA A 721 -4.00 28.26 13.00
CA ALA A 721 -4.57 29.06 11.90
C ALA A 721 -3.57 29.24 10.74
N GLU A 722 -4.10 29.37 9.52
CA GLU A 722 -3.33 29.76 8.33
C GLU A 722 -2.65 31.12 8.51
N GLY A 723 -1.39 31.23 8.08
CA GLY A 723 -0.57 32.43 8.23
C GLY A 723 -0.18 32.76 9.68
N SER A 724 -0.48 31.91 10.66
CA SER A 724 -0.10 32.12 12.07
C SER A 724 1.41 32.00 12.30
N ALA A 725 1.88 32.49 13.46
CA ALA A 725 3.27 32.25 13.88
C ALA A 725 3.50 30.76 14.21
N LEU A 726 2.54 30.14 14.93
CA LEU A 726 2.52 28.72 15.23
C LEU A 726 2.69 27.84 13.98
N GLN A 727 1.93 28.08 12.91
CA GLN A 727 2.05 27.32 11.67
C GLN A 727 3.44 27.42 11.04
N ARG A 728 4.04 28.63 10.99
CA ARG A 728 5.41 28.81 10.48
C ARG A 728 6.45 28.11 11.33
N ASP A 729 6.31 28.19 12.65
CA ASP A 729 7.24 27.53 13.56
C ASP A 729 7.13 26.01 13.45
N LEU A 730 5.93 25.44 13.35
CA LEU A 730 5.73 24.00 13.09
C LEU A 730 6.38 23.55 11.76
N SER A 731 6.28 24.37 10.70
CA SER A 731 6.94 24.14 9.40
C SER A 731 8.48 24.17 9.51
N ASP A 732 9.05 25.13 10.25
CA ASP A 732 10.50 25.19 10.52
C ASP A 732 10.98 23.98 11.35
N LEU A 733 10.21 23.56 12.36
CA LEU A 733 10.54 22.42 13.21
C LEU A 733 10.48 21.08 12.44
N LEU A 734 9.45 20.89 11.59
CA LEU A 734 9.35 19.74 10.69
C LEU A 734 10.51 19.72 9.68
N SER A 735 10.83 20.88 9.10
CA SER A 735 11.97 21.05 8.20
C SER A 735 13.30 20.72 8.89
N ALA A 736 13.49 21.11 10.15
CA ALA A 736 14.70 20.79 10.91
C ALA A 736 14.82 19.27 11.20
N PHE A 737 13.71 18.64 11.59
CA PHE A 737 13.64 17.19 11.85
C PHE A 737 13.96 16.39 10.57
N ALA A 738 13.34 16.73 9.45
CA ALA A 738 13.64 16.10 8.16
C ALA A 738 15.11 16.31 7.73
N ARG A 739 15.65 17.53 7.86
CA ARG A 739 17.05 17.84 7.55
C ARG A 739 18.03 16.99 8.37
N LYS A 740 17.74 16.76 9.66
CA LYS A 740 18.56 15.91 10.53
C LYS A 740 18.58 14.46 10.04
N TYR A 741 17.40 13.88 9.76
CA TYR A 741 17.29 12.52 9.19
C TYR A 741 18.05 12.40 7.86
N PHE A 742 17.60 13.13 6.83
CA PHE A 742 18.09 13.01 5.46
C PHE A 742 19.58 13.36 5.35
N GLY A 743 20.02 14.38 6.08
CA GLY A 743 21.43 14.76 6.14
C GLY A 743 22.30 13.70 6.80
N THR A 744 21.84 13.05 7.88
CA THR A 744 22.58 11.93 8.51
C THR A 744 22.63 10.71 7.60
N VAL A 745 21.51 10.30 7.00
CA VAL A 745 21.48 9.16 6.05
C VAL A 745 22.39 9.42 4.85
N ARG A 746 22.35 10.61 4.24
CA ARG A 746 23.26 10.94 3.11
C ARG A 746 24.73 10.87 3.53
N ARG A 747 25.11 11.38 4.70
CA ARG A 747 26.52 11.30 5.18
C ARG A 747 26.95 9.85 5.41
N PHE A 748 26.07 9.00 5.95
CA PHE A 748 26.33 7.58 6.11
C PHE A 748 26.51 6.86 4.77
N LEU A 749 25.57 7.02 3.83
CA LEU A 749 25.66 6.42 2.50
C LEU A 749 26.90 6.89 1.73
N ALA A 750 27.24 8.18 1.77
CA ALA A 750 28.44 8.71 1.14
C ALA A 750 29.74 8.11 1.71
N ALA A 751 29.74 7.69 2.98
CA ALA A 751 30.90 7.10 3.66
C ALA A 751 30.98 5.56 3.55
N ARG A 752 29.84 4.86 3.39
CA ARG A 752 29.77 3.39 3.43
C ARG A 752 29.31 2.73 2.13
N ALA A 753 28.53 3.44 1.30
CA ALA A 753 28.07 3.02 -0.02
C ALA A 753 28.33 4.11 -1.09
N PRO A 754 29.58 4.60 -1.23
CA PRO A 754 29.90 5.63 -2.23
C PRO A 754 29.51 5.15 -3.64
N GLY A 755 28.99 6.07 -4.47
CA GLY A 755 28.56 5.77 -5.84
C GLY A 755 27.21 5.03 -5.96
N ARG A 756 26.47 4.81 -4.86
CA ARG A 756 25.07 4.36 -4.87
C ARG A 756 24.15 5.57 -4.82
N LEU A 757 23.06 5.56 -5.60
CA LEU A 757 22.03 6.60 -5.50
C LEU A 757 21.22 6.42 -4.21
N TYR A 758 20.93 7.52 -3.52
CA TYR A 758 19.98 7.51 -2.39
C TYR A 758 18.57 7.70 -2.93
N LEU A 759 17.73 6.67 -2.81
CA LEU A 759 16.41 6.56 -3.44
C LEU A 759 15.24 6.98 -2.52
N CYS A 760 15.46 7.77 -1.46
CA CYS A 760 14.41 8.19 -0.50
C CYS A 760 13.83 7.04 0.37
N PRO A 761 12.95 7.32 1.36
CA PRO A 761 12.36 6.35 2.29
C PRO A 761 10.93 5.95 1.88
N ARG A 762 10.64 5.93 0.57
CA ARG A 762 9.36 5.47 -0.02
C ARG A 762 8.14 6.07 0.68
N PHE A 763 7.84 7.34 0.42
CA PHE A 763 6.74 8.05 1.08
C PHE A 763 5.36 7.46 0.73
N ALA A 764 4.49 7.28 1.73
CA ALA A 764 3.13 6.71 1.62
C ALA A 764 2.10 7.66 0.96
N MET A 765 2.40 8.19 -0.22
CA MET A 765 1.77 9.39 -0.80
C MET A 765 1.89 10.64 0.12
N ARG A 766 1.35 11.78 -0.33
CA ARG A 766 1.03 12.99 0.47
C ARG A 766 2.07 13.47 1.51
N ALA A 767 3.37 13.32 1.24
CA ALA A 767 4.42 13.76 2.15
C ALA A 767 4.41 15.30 2.32
N PRO A 768 4.73 15.84 3.52
CA PRO A 768 4.74 17.28 3.74
C PRO A 768 5.71 18.02 2.80
N PRO A 769 5.37 19.23 2.30
CA PRO A 769 6.25 20.04 1.45
C PRO A 769 7.64 20.29 2.06
N GLU A 770 7.69 20.50 3.38
CA GLU A 770 8.90 20.63 4.20
C GLU A 770 9.82 19.42 4.06
N VAL A 771 9.22 18.23 4.13
CA VAL A 771 9.91 16.94 4.13
C VAL A 771 10.36 16.60 2.72
N LEU A 772 9.51 16.81 1.71
CA LEU A 772 9.90 16.73 0.29
C LEU A 772 11.05 17.67 -0.05
N ALA A 773 11.06 18.89 0.50
CA ALA A 773 12.12 19.86 0.27
C ALA A 773 13.47 19.37 0.83
N GLN A 774 13.50 18.81 2.04
CA GLN A 774 14.73 18.26 2.62
C GLN A 774 15.15 16.93 1.98
N ALA A 775 14.18 16.15 1.49
CA ALA A 775 14.46 14.99 0.65
C ALA A 775 15.11 15.41 -0.69
N ALA A 776 14.64 16.47 -1.35
CA ALA A 776 15.22 16.97 -2.60
C ALA A 776 16.63 17.55 -2.44
N ASP A 777 16.92 18.16 -1.28
CA ASP A 777 18.27 18.63 -0.92
C ASP A 777 19.26 17.48 -0.67
N HIS A 778 18.79 16.26 -0.42
CA HIS A 778 19.62 15.16 0.11
C HIS A 778 19.53 13.82 -0.61
N CYS A 779 18.46 13.47 -1.31
CA CYS A 779 18.30 12.23 -2.09
C CYS A 779 18.67 12.45 -3.57
N ASP A 780 18.96 11.38 -4.30
CA ASP A 780 19.21 11.44 -5.75
C ASP A 780 17.94 11.20 -6.56
N VAL A 781 17.04 10.37 -6.02
CA VAL A 781 15.70 10.07 -6.55
C VAL A 781 14.70 10.20 -5.41
N ILE A 782 13.55 10.80 -5.67
CA ILE A 782 12.45 10.87 -4.71
C ILE A 782 11.51 9.69 -4.97
N SER A 783 11.46 8.73 -4.04
CA SER A 783 10.54 7.60 -4.12
C SER A 783 9.26 7.85 -3.34
N MET A 784 8.15 7.44 -3.94
CA MET A 784 6.82 7.50 -3.36
C MET A 784 6.06 6.23 -3.69
N ASN A 785 5.45 5.61 -2.68
CA ASN A 785 4.44 4.60 -2.89
C ASN A 785 3.17 5.32 -3.34
N ILE A 786 2.65 4.99 -4.52
CA ILE A 786 1.55 5.73 -5.16
C ILE A 786 0.44 4.75 -5.52
N TYR A 787 -0.33 4.43 -4.49
CA TYR A 787 -1.53 3.59 -4.53
C TYR A 787 -2.74 4.34 -5.13
N ALA A 788 -2.58 4.74 -6.39
CA ALA A 788 -3.60 5.29 -7.29
C ALA A 788 -3.69 4.45 -8.58
N ARG A 789 -4.54 4.81 -9.55
CA ARG A 789 -4.57 4.15 -10.87
C ARG A 789 -3.76 4.86 -11.97
N SER A 790 -3.23 6.05 -11.71
CA SER A 790 -2.22 6.72 -12.54
C SER A 790 -1.46 7.77 -11.72
N VAL A 791 -0.32 8.26 -12.23
CA VAL A 791 0.52 9.26 -11.54
C VAL A 791 0.35 10.69 -12.07
N ASP A 792 -0.16 10.84 -13.29
CA ASP A 792 -0.60 12.12 -13.86
C ASP A 792 -1.86 12.67 -13.16
N ARG A 793 -2.62 11.77 -12.52
CA ARG A 793 -3.79 12.07 -11.67
C ARG A 793 -3.52 11.74 -10.19
N LEU A 794 -2.27 11.86 -9.73
CA LEU A 794 -2.05 12.27 -8.35
C LEU A 794 -2.93 13.50 -8.09
N ASP A 795 -3.73 13.50 -7.02
CA ASP A 795 -4.61 14.61 -6.61
C ASP A 795 -3.97 15.94 -7.02
N TRP A 796 -4.58 16.64 -7.99
CA TRP A 796 -3.90 17.69 -8.77
C TRP A 796 -3.25 18.74 -7.87
N SER A 797 -3.88 19.03 -6.74
CA SER A 797 -3.39 19.94 -5.70
C SER A 797 -2.07 19.50 -5.06
N TYR A 798 -1.81 18.19 -4.93
CA TYR A 798 -0.54 17.60 -4.50
C TYR A 798 0.43 17.41 -5.66
N ALA A 799 -0.05 17.16 -6.89
CA ALA A 799 0.80 17.17 -8.08
C ALA A 799 1.46 18.55 -8.27
N ASP A 800 0.72 19.63 -7.97
CA ASP A 800 1.23 21.00 -7.87
C ASP A 800 2.22 21.18 -6.72
N VAL A 801 1.99 20.62 -5.52
CA VAL A 801 2.99 20.64 -4.43
C VAL A 801 4.32 20.04 -4.88
N VAL A 802 4.28 18.84 -5.48
CA VAL A 802 5.48 18.18 -6.01
C VAL A 802 6.12 19.02 -7.11
N ALA A 803 5.33 19.58 -8.03
CA ALA A 803 5.81 20.42 -9.14
C ALA A 803 6.34 21.80 -8.71
N ASN A 804 5.98 22.31 -7.53
CA ASN A 804 6.54 23.54 -6.97
C ASN A 804 7.79 23.27 -6.11
N VAL A 805 7.79 22.22 -5.28
CA VAL A 805 8.90 21.88 -4.38
C VAL A 805 10.11 21.32 -5.15
N LEU A 806 9.89 20.49 -6.18
CA LEU A 806 10.94 19.87 -6.97
C LEU A 806 11.34 20.72 -8.18
N THR A 807 11.83 21.93 -7.93
CA THR A 807 12.18 22.92 -8.97
C THR A 807 13.61 23.43 -8.87
N GLY A 808 14.20 23.82 -10.01
CA GLY A 808 15.53 24.42 -10.06
C GLY A 808 16.61 23.49 -9.47
N ALA A 809 17.25 23.92 -8.37
CA ALA A 809 18.23 23.10 -7.66
C ALA A 809 17.63 21.86 -6.96
N ARG A 810 16.29 21.77 -6.87
CA ARG A 810 15.52 20.64 -6.35
C ARG A 810 14.78 19.86 -7.44
N ASP A 811 14.99 20.13 -8.73
CA ASP A 811 14.50 19.25 -9.80
C ASP A 811 15.16 17.86 -9.62
N ARG A 812 14.35 16.86 -9.30
CA ARG A 812 14.77 15.49 -8.99
C ARG A 812 13.86 14.49 -9.70
N PRO A 813 14.42 13.37 -10.17
CA PRO A 813 13.62 12.28 -10.71
C PRO A 813 12.70 11.66 -9.65
N LEU A 814 11.51 11.24 -10.08
CA LEU A 814 10.52 10.53 -9.28
C LEU A 814 10.57 9.02 -9.55
N LEU A 815 10.33 8.19 -8.54
CA LEU A 815 10.18 6.75 -8.67
C LEU A 815 8.93 6.30 -7.92
N VAL A 816 8.02 5.58 -8.58
CA VAL A 816 6.96 4.87 -7.86
C VAL A 816 7.62 3.68 -7.14
N GLY A 817 7.64 3.73 -5.82
CA GLY A 817 8.14 2.66 -4.96
C GLY A 817 7.17 1.49 -4.91
N GLU A 818 5.86 1.74 -4.87
CA GLU A 818 4.83 0.69 -4.89
C GLU A 818 3.56 1.16 -5.62
N PHE A 819 2.95 0.24 -6.35
CA PHE A 819 1.55 0.27 -6.77
C PHE A 819 1.06 -1.16 -7.05
N HIS A 820 -0.25 -1.41 -6.94
CA HIS A 820 -0.88 -2.63 -7.48
C HIS A 820 -2.39 -2.48 -7.72
N PHE A 821 -2.93 -3.46 -8.44
CA PHE A 821 -4.36 -3.73 -8.62
C PHE A 821 -4.60 -5.23 -8.39
N GLY A 822 -5.83 -5.61 -8.08
CA GLY A 822 -6.20 -7.02 -7.86
C GLY A 822 -7.68 -7.28 -8.05
N ALA A 823 -8.02 -8.53 -8.33
CA ALA A 823 -9.40 -9.02 -8.51
C ALA A 823 -9.62 -10.30 -7.68
N THR A 824 -10.85 -10.81 -7.65
CA THR A 824 -11.23 -12.00 -6.85
C THR A 824 -11.63 -13.21 -7.70
N ASP A 825 -11.49 -13.10 -9.03
CA ASP A 825 -11.83 -14.10 -10.04
C ASP A 825 -10.84 -15.30 -10.10
N ARG A 826 -9.78 -15.29 -9.28
CA ARG A 826 -8.85 -16.41 -9.08
C ARG A 826 -8.91 -16.99 -7.66
N GLY A 827 -10.04 -16.81 -6.97
CA GLY A 827 -10.34 -17.41 -5.67
C GLY A 827 -9.87 -16.61 -4.44
N ASN A 828 -9.03 -15.59 -4.61
CA ASN A 828 -8.65 -14.67 -3.53
C ASN A 828 -9.89 -13.97 -2.93
N PHE A 829 -9.81 -13.63 -1.64
CA PHE A 829 -10.90 -12.94 -0.95
C PHE A 829 -10.82 -11.41 -1.09
N THR A 830 -9.63 -10.82 -1.16
CA THR A 830 -9.48 -9.36 -1.23
C THR A 830 -8.70 -8.94 -2.46
N THR A 831 -9.11 -7.83 -3.06
CA THR A 831 -8.53 -7.28 -4.29
C THR A 831 -7.15 -6.67 -4.04
N ALA A 832 -7.10 -5.50 -3.40
CA ALA A 832 -5.92 -4.63 -3.29
C ALA A 832 -5.92 -3.85 -1.96
N VAL A 833 -4.80 -3.17 -1.66
CA VAL A 833 -4.60 -2.41 -0.41
C VAL A 833 -5.69 -1.37 -0.18
N ALA A 834 -5.93 -0.48 -1.15
CA ALA A 834 -7.05 0.43 -1.17
C ALA A 834 -8.22 -0.18 -1.98
N PRO A 835 -9.48 -0.10 -1.49
CA PRO A 835 -10.68 -0.46 -2.23
C PRO A 835 -10.70 -0.04 -3.70
N GLU A 836 -10.27 1.19 -3.95
CA GLU A 836 -10.29 1.95 -5.20
C GLU A 836 -9.53 1.25 -6.31
N LEU A 837 -8.54 0.44 -5.94
CA LEU A 837 -7.61 -0.26 -6.84
C LEU A 837 -8.12 -1.65 -7.23
N GLY A 838 -9.19 -2.15 -6.61
CA GLY A 838 -9.81 -3.42 -6.96
C GLY A 838 -10.46 -3.40 -8.35
N THR A 839 -10.20 -4.42 -9.16
CA THR A 839 -10.73 -4.63 -10.51
C THR A 839 -11.71 -5.80 -10.56
N LEU A 840 -12.51 -5.86 -11.63
CA LEU A 840 -13.53 -6.90 -11.82
C LEU A 840 -12.92 -8.30 -11.94
N ASP A 841 -11.88 -8.42 -12.76
CA ASP A 841 -11.20 -9.66 -13.15
C ASP A 841 -9.70 -9.40 -13.45
N GLN A 842 -8.94 -10.45 -13.80
CA GLN A 842 -7.53 -10.32 -14.19
C GLN A 842 -7.31 -9.52 -15.48
N ALA A 843 -8.27 -9.47 -16.42
CA ALA A 843 -8.13 -8.69 -17.66
C ALA A 843 -8.26 -7.17 -17.38
N ALA A 844 -9.18 -6.78 -16.51
CA ALA A 844 -9.31 -5.43 -15.97
C ALA A 844 -8.09 -5.04 -15.11
N ARG A 845 -7.52 -5.99 -14.34
CA ARG A 845 -6.26 -5.83 -13.59
C ARG A 845 -5.08 -5.51 -14.53
N ALA A 846 -4.96 -6.27 -15.62
CA ALA A 846 -3.98 -6.09 -16.68
C ALA A 846 -4.16 -4.77 -17.45
N ALA A 847 -5.41 -4.34 -17.68
CA ALA A 847 -5.71 -3.04 -18.26
C ALA A 847 -5.29 -1.89 -17.32
N ALA A 848 -5.60 -1.99 -16.02
CA ALA A 848 -5.20 -1.00 -15.01
C ALA A 848 -3.68 -0.88 -14.89
N PHE A 849 -2.93 -1.99 -14.90
CA PHE A 849 -1.46 -1.98 -14.95
C PHE A 849 -0.95 -1.19 -16.16
N ARG A 850 -1.42 -1.51 -17.37
CA ARG A 850 -0.96 -0.83 -18.61
C ARG A 850 -1.27 0.66 -18.60
N HIS A 851 -2.41 1.07 -18.03
CA HIS A 851 -2.77 2.48 -17.86
C HIS A 851 -1.82 3.18 -16.88
N TYR A 852 -1.66 2.66 -15.66
CA TYR A 852 -0.76 3.21 -14.64
C TYR A 852 0.67 3.34 -15.15
N ALA A 853 1.25 2.24 -15.62
CA ALA A 853 2.63 2.20 -16.08
C ALA A 853 2.85 3.14 -17.28
N THR A 854 1.85 3.30 -18.16
CA THR A 854 1.93 4.27 -19.26
C THR A 854 1.88 5.72 -18.76
N SER A 855 1.10 6.06 -17.73
CA SER A 855 1.08 7.42 -17.17
C SER A 855 2.46 7.84 -16.65
N ALA A 856 3.12 6.98 -15.86
CA ALA A 856 4.47 7.22 -15.34
C ALA A 856 5.54 7.18 -16.44
N LEU A 857 5.35 6.35 -17.48
CA LEU A 857 6.27 6.30 -18.62
C LEU A 857 6.23 7.57 -19.48
N LEU A 858 5.08 8.26 -19.53
CA LEU A 858 4.89 9.49 -20.31
C LEU A 858 5.19 10.78 -19.52
N ASP A 859 5.09 10.76 -18.18
CA ASP A 859 5.50 11.89 -17.34
C ASP A 859 7.04 12.09 -17.40
N PRO A 860 7.54 13.32 -17.66
CA PRO A 860 8.97 13.59 -17.78
C PRO A 860 9.75 13.48 -16.46
N ARG A 861 9.10 13.47 -15.30
CA ARG A 861 9.70 13.39 -13.96
C ARG A 861 10.02 11.96 -13.54
N PHE A 862 9.16 11.00 -13.91
CA PHE A 862 9.27 9.62 -13.43
C PHE A 862 10.32 8.80 -14.19
N VAL A 863 11.20 8.10 -13.45
CA VAL A 863 12.27 7.22 -13.96
C VAL A 863 11.98 5.73 -13.80
N GLY A 864 10.81 5.37 -13.26
CA GLY A 864 10.38 3.98 -13.13
C GLY A 864 9.12 3.80 -12.30
N VAL A 865 8.63 2.56 -12.29
CA VAL A 865 7.61 2.05 -11.37
C VAL A 865 7.95 0.65 -10.90
N HIS A 866 7.72 0.37 -9.62
CA HIS A 866 7.85 -0.96 -9.01
C HIS A 866 6.48 -1.50 -8.58
N TRP A 867 6.16 -2.72 -9.00
CA TRP A 867 4.91 -3.41 -8.65
C TRP A 867 5.03 -4.15 -7.32
N PHE A 868 4.07 -3.96 -6.41
CA PHE A 868 4.02 -4.67 -5.13
C PHE A 868 2.91 -5.73 -5.12
N GLU A 869 3.16 -7.03 -5.12
CA GLU A 869 4.44 -7.75 -4.94
C GLU A 869 4.52 -8.99 -5.84
N TRP A 870 5.59 -9.78 -5.72
CA TRP A 870 5.79 -10.98 -6.53
C TRP A 870 4.65 -12.01 -6.42
N VAL A 871 4.22 -12.34 -5.21
CA VAL A 871 3.32 -13.45 -4.90
C VAL A 871 2.02 -12.96 -4.26
N ASP A 872 0.90 -13.60 -4.59
CA ASP A 872 -0.38 -13.32 -3.93
C ASP A 872 -0.26 -13.59 -2.43
N GLN A 873 -0.74 -12.64 -1.63
CA GLN A 873 -0.72 -12.79 -0.18
C GLN A 873 -1.64 -13.96 0.22
N PRO A 874 -1.32 -14.69 1.31
CA PRO A 874 -2.16 -15.78 1.79
C PRO A 874 -3.60 -15.34 1.93
N ILE A 875 -4.55 -16.05 1.30
CA ILE A 875 -5.97 -15.66 1.32
C ILE A 875 -6.52 -15.56 2.75
N SER A 876 -5.91 -16.30 3.68
CA SER A 876 -6.17 -16.31 5.12
C SER A 876 -5.33 -15.31 5.93
N GLY A 877 -4.72 -14.30 5.31
CA GLY A 877 -3.98 -13.21 5.96
C GLY A 877 -2.50 -13.52 6.18
N ARG A 878 -1.62 -12.61 5.75
CA ARG A 878 -0.17 -12.64 6.04
C ARG A 878 0.13 -12.32 7.52
N LEU A 879 1.23 -12.86 8.02
CA LEU A 879 1.56 -12.88 9.45
C LEU A 879 1.68 -11.51 10.14
N ASP A 880 2.22 -10.49 9.46
CA ASP A 880 2.59 -9.20 10.06
C ASP A 880 1.39 -8.28 10.35
N ASN A 881 0.41 -8.22 9.43
CA ASN A 881 -0.72 -7.28 9.53
C ASN A 881 -2.04 -7.83 8.93
N PHE A 882 -2.10 -9.12 8.63
CA PHE A 882 -3.27 -9.86 8.15
C PHE A 882 -3.77 -9.52 6.73
N GLU A 883 -3.05 -8.73 5.93
CA GLU A 883 -3.39 -8.50 4.51
C GLU A 883 -3.50 -9.81 3.70
N ASN A 884 -4.44 -9.86 2.77
CA ASN A 884 -4.81 -11.04 1.98
C ASN A 884 -5.22 -10.70 0.54
N PHE A 885 -4.44 -9.81 -0.09
CA PHE A 885 -4.73 -9.22 -1.40
C PHE A 885 -4.31 -10.10 -2.59
N ASN A 886 -5.03 -9.98 -3.72
CA ASN A 886 -4.59 -10.42 -5.04
C ASN A 886 -3.62 -9.40 -5.66
N CYS A 887 -2.49 -9.17 -4.99
CA CYS A 887 -1.44 -8.26 -5.45
C CYS A 887 -0.27 -8.98 -6.16
N GLY A 888 -0.28 -10.31 -6.24
CA GLY A 888 0.82 -11.10 -6.81
C GLY A 888 0.86 -11.14 -8.33
N ILE A 889 2.07 -11.16 -8.89
CA ILE A 889 2.31 -11.56 -10.29
C ILE A 889 2.12 -13.07 -10.46
N VAL A 890 2.51 -13.85 -9.45
CA VAL A 890 2.21 -15.28 -9.32
C VAL A 890 1.25 -15.56 -8.17
N ARG A 891 0.48 -16.63 -8.30
CA ARG A 891 -0.42 -17.16 -7.27
C ARG A 891 0.35 -17.89 -6.17
N VAL A 892 -0.33 -18.21 -5.06
CA VAL A 892 0.19 -19.04 -3.95
C VAL A 892 0.73 -20.41 -4.40
N THR A 893 0.37 -20.88 -5.60
CA THR A 893 0.86 -22.10 -6.24
C THR A 893 2.06 -21.90 -7.18
N ASP A 894 2.66 -20.70 -7.22
CA ASP A 894 3.73 -20.33 -8.16
C ASP A 894 3.35 -20.47 -9.64
N ARG A 895 2.05 -20.38 -9.97
CA ARG A 895 1.56 -20.17 -11.35
C ARG A 895 1.32 -18.68 -11.61
N PRO A 896 1.69 -18.12 -12.78
CA PRO A 896 1.42 -16.72 -13.10
C PRO A 896 -0.09 -16.40 -13.21
N HIS A 897 -0.40 -15.11 -13.16
CA HIS A 897 -1.60 -14.52 -13.76
C HIS A 897 -1.25 -14.10 -15.19
N THR A 898 -1.65 -14.89 -16.19
CA THR A 898 -1.19 -14.76 -17.58
C THR A 898 -1.60 -13.44 -18.21
N GLU A 899 -2.83 -12.98 -17.96
CA GLU A 899 -3.36 -11.72 -18.48
C GLU A 899 -2.52 -10.52 -18.04
N PHE A 900 -1.98 -10.58 -16.82
CA PHE A 900 -1.06 -9.57 -16.29
C PHE A 900 0.31 -9.67 -16.96
N VAL A 901 0.88 -10.87 -17.08
CA VAL A 901 2.18 -11.10 -17.74
C VAL A 901 2.18 -10.60 -19.20
N ASP A 902 1.15 -10.94 -19.98
CA ASP A 902 0.97 -10.48 -21.35
C ASP A 902 0.94 -8.94 -21.43
N ALA A 903 0.32 -8.30 -20.43
CA ALA A 903 0.25 -6.85 -20.29
C ALA A 903 1.61 -6.22 -19.97
N VAL A 904 2.45 -6.87 -19.15
CA VAL A 904 3.84 -6.44 -18.89
C VAL A 904 4.67 -6.57 -20.15
N GLN A 905 4.65 -7.71 -20.84
CA GLN A 905 5.39 -7.91 -22.10
C GLN A 905 4.99 -6.90 -23.18
N THR A 906 3.68 -6.65 -23.33
CA THR A 906 3.11 -5.65 -24.26
C THR A 906 3.53 -4.21 -23.90
N PHE A 907 3.74 -3.92 -22.62
CA PHE A 907 4.23 -2.62 -22.15
C PHE A 907 5.74 -2.49 -22.37
N ALA A 908 6.53 -3.47 -21.90
CA ALA A 908 7.99 -3.44 -21.87
C ALA A 908 8.61 -3.43 -23.27
N SER A 909 8.07 -4.22 -24.20
CA SER A 909 8.53 -4.27 -25.60
C SER A 909 8.42 -2.91 -26.33
N GLY A 910 7.43 -2.09 -25.97
CA GLY A 910 7.24 -0.74 -26.53
C GLY A 910 7.77 0.42 -25.66
N MET A 911 8.19 0.15 -24.42
CA MET A 911 8.43 1.14 -23.35
C MET A 911 9.38 2.28 -23.78
N TYR A 912 10.61 1.94 -24.20
CA TYR A 912 11.62 2.94 -24.52
C TYR A 912 11.25 3.78 -25.75
N GLY A 913 10.78 3.13 -26.82
CA GLY A 913 10.32 3.81 -28.02
C GLY A 913 9.17 4.78 -27.73
N ARG A 914 8.17 4.34 -26.95
CA ARG A 914 7.01 5.15 -26.55
C ARG A 914 7.42 6.39 -25.73
N ARG A 915 8.30 6.24 -24.75
CA ARG A 915 8.81 7.37 -23.94
C ARG A 915 9.66 8.34 -24.76
N TRP A 916 10.45 7.84 -25.71
CA TRP A 916 11.29 8.67 -26.57
C TRP A 916 10.51 9.43 -27.64
N SER A 917 9.48 8.81 -28.24
CA SER A 917 8.66 9.46 -29.29
C SER A 917 7.56 10.38 -28.75
N ALA A 918 7.17 10.24 -27.48
CA ALA A 918 6.12 11.05 -26.89
C ALA A 918 6.56 12.52 -26.71
N PRO A 919 5.69 13.51 -26.99
CA PRO A 919 5.92 14.90 -26.64
C PRO A 919 6.24 15.08 -25.16
N VAL A 920 7.16 15.99 -24.85
CA VAL A 920 7.36 16.50 -23.48
C VAL A 920 6.35 17.63 -23.27
N PRO A 921 5.52 17.59 -22.21
CA PRO A 921 4.62 18.69 -21.85
C PRO A 921 5.37 20.00 -21.50
#